data_AF-A0A401Z2W1-F1
#
_entry.id   AF-A0A401Z2W1-F1
#
_cell.length_a   1.000
_cell.length_b   1.000
_cell.length_c   1.000
_cell.angle_alpha   90.00
_cell.angle_beta   90.00
_cell.angle_gamma   90.00
#
_symmetry.space_group_name_H-M   'P 1'
#
loop_
_entity.id
_entity.type
_entity.pdbx_description
1 polymer ?
#
loop_
_entity_poly.entity_id
_entity_poly.type
_entity_poly.pdbx_seq_one_letter_code
_entity_poly.pdbx_strand_id
1 'polypeptide(L)'
;MSRLDEPLKKLVGDRTATVLAKSLKLDTVGDLLRHYPRRYAERGRLTDLSRLEPEEHVTVMAEIAKVTKRQFRNRRGNLLEVEVTDGRGKLTLVFFNQAWREEELRPGRRGLFAGKVGRFNNVIQLSQPDYQLVGEDDEDGVANLFAGALIPVYPAAASMPSWKVAQCVGMALDTLGEIGDPLPAEMRTRRGMPGLAEALVRVHRPTSWEDVAAAKDRLKWDEAFVLQIALARRRRDARAQSAVARPRRPDGILDAFDARLPFELTDGQKEVCAEIEADLATEHPMHRLLQGEVGAGKTLVALRGMLAVVDAGGQTALLAPTEVLAQQHYRSIVEMLGPLAEGAGMLGGSEVGTKVTLLTGSMGVPARRAALLDLVTGEAGIAIGTHALIEDKVEFHDLGLVVVDEQHRFGVEQRDALRGKGKRPPHLLVMTATPIPRTVAMTVFGDLETSILAQLPSGRSPIATHVVPAKEKPHFLDRAWERVREEVGKGHQAYVVCPRIGDEEDDPKAKRKAGTKAARKGARKRDEDLPAEAYLDDPDDIGADAEGGAEERRPPLAVLDIAAALGEGPLAGLRIAVLHGRMAPEDKDDVMRRFTAGEVDVLVATTVIEVGVNVPNATAMVIMDADRFGVSQLHQLRGRVGRGSAPGLTLLVSEMPGGTSARERLDAVAATLDGFELSRIDLEQRREGDVLGDAQSGSRSSLRMLEVVRDEDLIVAAREEASSIVTTDPDLTEHPDLRSALASILDDERAEYLDKG
;
A
#
# COMPACT_ATOMS: atom_id res chain seq x y z
N MET A 1 8.01 -33.72 7.06
CA MET A 1 8.28 -32.49 7.83
C MET A 1 9.72 -32.13 7.56
N SER A 2 9.94 -31.00 6.88
CA SER A 2 11.27 -30.48 6.62
C SER A 2 11.91 -30.09 7.95
N ARG A 3 13.25 -30.14 8.03
CA ARG A 3 13.99 -29.64 9.19
C ARG A 3 13.73 -28.15 9.45
N LEU A 4 13.29 -27.44 8.41
CA LEU A 4 12.88 -26.03 8.48
C LEU A 4 11.58 -25.84 9.29
N ASP A 5 10.71 -26.85 9.35
CA ASP A 5 9.41 -26.77 10.05
C ASP A 5 9.54 -27.07 11.56
N GLU A 6 10.76 -27.38 12.03
CA GLU A 6 10.97 -27.78 13.41
C GLU A 6 10.83 -26.57 14.37
N PRO A 7 10.11 -26.71 15.51
CA PRO A 7 9.98 -25.64 16.48
C PRO A 7 11.32 -25.24 17.11
N LEU A 8 11.54 -23.93 17.28
CA LEU A 8 12.78 -23.39 17.84
C LEU A 8 13.07 -23.87 19.28
N LYS A 9 12.04 -24.27 20.03
CA LYS A 9 12.16 -24.77 21.41
C LYS A 9 13.20 -25.89 21.55
N LYS A 10 13.28 -26.79 20.55
CA LYS A 10 14.22 -27.91 20.56
C LYS A 10 15.67 -27.50 20.29
N LEU A 11 15.87 -26.38 19.59
CA LEU A 11 17.19 -25.92 19.17
C LEU A 11 17.82 -24.95 20.18
N VAL A 12 17.06 -23.93 20.60
CA VAL A 12 17.58 -22.82 21.42
C VAL A 12 17.06 -22.83 22.87
N GLY A 13 16.20 -23.79 23.21
CA GLY A 13 15.54 -23.91 24.50
C GLY A 13 14.30 -23.02 24.66
N ASP A 14 13.39 -23.42 25.55
CA ASP A 14 12.07 -22.79 25.74
C ASP A 14 12.13 -21.29 26.02
N ARG A 15 13.08 -20.85 26.84
CA ARG A 15 13.19 -19.44 27.24
C ARG A 15 13.57 -18.55 26.05
N THR A 16 14.57 -18.96 25.27
CA THR A 16 15.04 -18.20 24.10
C THR A 16 14.01 -18.24 22.98
N ALA A 17 13.41 -19.40 22.72
CA ALA A 17 12.35 -19.56 21.73
C ALA A 17 11.15 -18.65 22.02
N THR A 18 10.72 -18.57 23.29
CA THR A 18 9.61 -17.68 23.70
C THR A 18 9.92 -16.20 23.42
N VAL A 19 11.17 -15.77 23.64
CA VAL A 19 11.58 -14.39 23.40
C VAL A 19 11.64 -14.09 21.89
N LEU A 20 12.15 -15.02 21.08
CA LEU A 20 12.19 -14.91 19.61
C LEU A 20 10.77 -14.82 19.03
N ALA A 21 9.86 -15.69 19.46
CA ALA A 21 8.45 -15.66 19.05
C ALA A 21 7.77 -14.33 19.44
N LYS A 22 7.91 -13.88 20.69
CA LYS A 22 7.24 -12.65 21.16
C LYS A 22 7.83 -11.36 20.57
N SER A 23 9.15 -11.29 20.42
CA SER A 23 9.84 -10.03 20.10
C SER A 23 10.11 -9.86 18.60
N LEU A 24 10.32 -10.98 17.89
CA LEU A 24 10.67 -10.99 16.47
C LEU A 24 9.69 -11.82 15.63
N LYS A 25 8.68 -12.44 16.25
CA LYS A 25 7.73 -13.35 15.57
C LYS A 25 8.48 -14.42 14.81
N LEU A 26 9.34 -15.20 15.47
CA LEU A 26 10.08 -16.33 14.89
C LEU A 26 9.78 -17.60 15.70
N ASP A 27 9.20 -18.62 15.06
CA ASP A 27 8.68 -19.81 15.75
C ASP A 27 9.39 -21.11 15.31
N THR A 28 9.85 -21.16 14.06
CA THR A 28 10.49 -22.34 13.46
C THR A 28 11.96 -22.12 13.11
N VAL A 29 12.70 -23.20 12.87
CA VAL A 29 14.08 -23.15 12.35
C VAL A 29 14.12 -22.40 11.01
N GLY A 30 13.14 -22.63 10.15
CA GLY A 30 12.98 -21.92 8.87
C GLY A 30 12.79 -20.43 9.06
N ASP A 31 11.98 -20.01 10.03
CA ASP A 31 11.80 -18.59 10.35
C ASP A 31 13.12 -17.91 10.72
N LEU A 32 13.91 -18.57 11.57
CA LEU A 32 15.20 -18.07 12.04
C LEU A 32 16.25 -18.00 10.92
N LEU A 33 16.33 -19.01 10.06
CA LEU A 33 17.25 -19.02 8.90
C LEU A 33 16.79 -18.09 7.76
N ARG A 34 15.51 -17.68 7.76
CA ARG A 34 14.99 -16.67 6.84
C ARG A 34 14.90 -15.28 7.50
N HIS A 35 15.49 -15.10 8.67
CA HIS A 35 15.67 -13.79 9.32
C HIS A 35 16.99 -13.18 8.87
N TYR A 36 17.00 -12.57 7.69
CA TYR A 36 18.22 -12.17 7.01
C TYR A 36 18.93 -10.96 7.66
N PRO A 37 20.28 -10.87 7.54
CA PRO A 37 21.02 -9.68 7.95
C PRO A 37 20.59 -8.44 7.14
N ARG A 38 20.35 -7.30 7.81
CA ARG A 38 20.09 -6.01 7.14
C ARG A 38 21.33 -5.48 6.44
N ARG A 39 22.49 -5.72 7.03
CA ARG A 39 23.79 -5.25 6.54
C ARG A 39 24.92 -6.16 7.03
N TYR A 40 26.08 -6.01 6.42
CA TYR A 40 27.31 -6.68 6.83
C TYR A 40 28.34 -5.64 7.25
N ALA A 41 28.97 -5.86 8.41
CA ALA A 41 30.08 -5.05 8.88
C ALA A 41 31.40 -5.75 8.53
N GLU A 42 32.36 -5.02 7.96
CA GLU A 42 33.70 -5.55 7.68
C GLU A 42 34.55 -5.56 8.95
N ARG A 43 35.20 -6.69 9.20
CA ARG A 43 36.15 -6.80 10.32
C ARG A 43 37.29 -5.80 10.12
N GLY A 44 37.43 -4.87 11.07
CA GLY A 44 38.44 -3.82 11.04
C GLY A 44 37.97 -2.46 10.50
N ARG A 45 36.74 -2.36 10.00
CA ARG A 45 36.13 -1.11 9.54
C ARG A 45 35.05 -0.65 10.51
N LEU A 46 35.11 0.61 10.92
CA LEU A 46 34.17 1.19 11.89
C LEU A 46 32.89 1.67 11.19
N THR A 47 31.76 1.63 11.90
CA THR A 47 30.46 2.09 11.36
C THR A 47 30.43 3.61 11.30
N ASP A 48 29.97 4.21 10.20
CA ASP A 48 29.79 5.67 10.12
C ASP A 48 28.73 6.15 11.11
N LEU A 49 29.17 6.79 12.20
CA LEU A 49 28.33 7.26 13.29
C LEU A 49 27.57 8.56 12.95
N SER A 50 27.91 9.23 11.84
CA SER A 50 27.30 10.51 11.45
C SER A 50 25.88 10.38 10.88
N ARG A 51 25.47 9.17 10.50
CA ARG A 51 24.18 8.87 9.86
C ARG A 51 23.13 8.29 10.82
N LEU A 52 23.39 8.30 12.13
CA LEU A 52 22.47 7.73 13.12
C LEU A 52 21.29 8.67 13.37
N GLU A 53 20.07 8.17 13.18
CA GLU A 53 18.84 8.89 13.49
C GLU A 53 18.43 8.69 14.97
N PRO A 54 17.94 9.73 15.67
CA PRO A 54 17.40 9.59 17.03
C PRO A 54 16.20 8.63 17.08
N GLU A 55 16.02 7.98 18.23
CA GLU A 55 14.93 7.03 18.56
C GLU A 55 14.98 5.65 17.87
N GLU A 56 16.00 5.36 17.05
CA GLU A 56 16.20 4.03 16.44
C GLU A 56 16.98 3.06 17.35
N HIS A 57 16.65 1.77 17.34
CA HIS A 57 17.52 0.73 17.91
C HIS A 57 18.61 0.33 16.90
N VAL A 58 19.86 0.66 17.20
CA VAL A 58 20.98 0.43 16.28
C VAL A 58 22.03 -0.48 16.91
N THR A 59 22.78 -1.19 16.07
CA THR A 59 24.00 -1.94 16.46
C THR A 59 25.17 -1.36 15.69
N VAL A 60 26.16 -0.79 16.37
CA VAL A 60 27.32 -0.12 15.74
C VAL A 60 28.64 -0.78 16.12
N MET A 61 29.55 -0.89 15.15
CA MET A 61 30.94 -1.30 15.38
C MET A 61 31.78 -0.05 15.62
N ALA A 62 32.34 0.09 16.82
CA ALA A 62 33.10 1.27 17.22
C ALA A 62 34.31 0.89 18.11
N GLU A 63 35.26 1.81 18.20
CA GLU A 63 36.41 1.70 19.10
C GLU A 63 36.17 2.54 20.35
N ILE A 64 36.50 2.03 21.53
CA ILE A 64 36.37 2.76 22.79
C ILE A 64 37.46 3.84 22.85
N ALA A 65 37.06 5.10 22.80
CA ALA A 65 37.96 6.24 22.87
C ALA A 65 38.26 6.63 24.33
N LYS A 66 37.23 6.66 25.18
CA LYS A 66 37.35 7.15 26.56
C LYS A 66 36.32 6.52 27.47
N VAL A 67 36.70 6.24 28.70
CA VAL A 67 35.78 5.79 29.76
C VAL A 67 35.85 6.76 30.93
N THR A 68 34.69 7.23 31.39
CA THR A 68 34.56 8.21 32.47
C THR A 68 33.52 7.74 33.47
N LYS A 69 33.91 7.67 34.74
CA LYS A 69 33.02 7.34 35.86
C LYS A 69 32.63 8.60 36.60
N ARG A 70 31.33 8.79 36.81
CA ARG A 70 30.76 9.91 37.57
C ARG A 70 29.89 9.37 38.70
N GLN A 71 29.94 10.03 39.86
CA GLN A 71 28.97 9.80 40.93
C GLN A 71 27.90 10.89 40.89
N PHE A 72 26.65 10.54 41.15
CA PHE A 72 25.58 11.54 41.20
C PHE A 72 25.79 12.45 42.43
N ARG A 73 25.82 13.77 42.22
CA ARG A 73 26.04 14.75 43.30
C ARG A 73 24.91 14.77 44.35
N ASN A 74 23.67 14.45 43.97
CA ASN A 74 22.47 14.58 44.82
C ASN A 74 21.63 13.28 44.94
N ARG A 75 22.14 12.11 44.53
CA ARG A 75 21.43 10.82 44.64
C ARG A 75 22.43 9.68 44.83
N ARG A 76 22.07 8.60 45.53
CA ARG A 76 22.92 7.39 45.58
C ARG A 76 22.92 6.73 44.20
N GLY A 77 24.11 6.53 43.63
CA GLY A 77 24.30 5.86 42.34
C GLY A 77 25.57 6.30 41.61
N ASN A 78 25.92 5.60 40.55
CA ASN A 78 27.04 5.94 39.67
C ASN A 78 26.58 5.96 38.19
N LEU A 79 27.33 6.67 37.37
CA LEU A 79 27.14 6.80 35.93
C LEU A 79 28.47 6.45 35.25
N LEU A 80 28.46 5.48 34.36
CA LEU A 80 29.59 5.17 33.50
C LEU A 80 29.30 5.72 32.10
N GLU A 81 30.08 6.68 31.67
CA GLU A 81 30.05 7.25 30.32
C GLU A 81 31.22 6.67 29.53
N VAL A 82 30.93 5.95 28.45
CA VAL A 82 31.92 5.36 27.54
C VAL A 82 31.78 6.03 26.18
N GLU A 83 32.77 6.80 25.77
CA GLU A 83 32.83 7.44 24.46
C GLU A 83 33.41 6.44 23.47
N VAL A 84 32.66 6.14 22.41
CA VAL A 84 33.10 5.30 21.29
C VAL A 84 33.22 6.15 20.02
N THR A 85 34.16 5.79 19.15
CA THR A 85 34.44 6.50 17.91
C THR A 85 34.62 5.55 16.74
N ASP A 86 34.29 6.03 15.55
CA ASP A 86 34.58 5.42 14.25
C ASP A 86 35.76 6.09 13.53
N GLY A 87 36.45 7.02 14.21
CA GLY A 87 37.51 7.87 13.65
C GLY A 87 37.03 9.18 13.00
N ARG A 88 35.71 9.37 12.80
CA ARG A 88 35.12 10.60 12.21
C ARG A 88 34.09 11.26 13.13
N GLY A 89 33.24 10.47 13.78
CA GLY A 89 32.23 10.84 14.75
C GLY A 89 32.46 10.21 16.12
N LYS A 90 31.64 10.63 17.09
CA LYS A 90 31.68 10.18 18.48
C LYS A 90 30.27 9.85 18.95
N LEU A 91 30.13 8.76 19.67
CA LEU A 91 28.88 8.29 20.27
C LEU A 91 29.11 8.02 21.75
N THR A 92 28.22 8.49 22.62
CA THR A 92 28.35 8.29 24.06
C THR A 92 27.48 7.13 24.52
N LEU A 93 28.06 6.14 25.19
CA LEU A 93 27.32 5.05 25.83
C LEU A 93 27.17 5.39 27.32
N VAL A 94 25.95 5.28 27.83
CA VAL A 94 25.64 5.68 29.20
C VAL A 94 25.09 4.50 30.00
N PHE A 95 25.77 4.13 31.08
CA PHE A 95 25.33 3.07 31.99
C PHE A 95 25.05 3.62 33.39
N PHE A 96 23.81 3.45 33.83
CA PHE A 96 23.36 3.85 35.17
C PHE A 96 23.58 2.72 36.17
N ASN A 97 24.24 3.01 37.30
CA ASN A 97 24.50 2.07 38.40
C ASN A 97 25.29 0.81 38.03
N GLN A 98 26.01 0.82 36.90
CA GLN A 98 26.76 -0.33 36.37
C GLN A 98 28.25 0.00 36.14
N ALA A 99 28.86 0.76 37.04
CA ALA A 99 30.28 1.12 36.92
C ALA A 99 31.27 -0.06 37.01
N TRP A 100 30.81 -1.28 37.29
CA TRP A 100 31.63 -2.50 37.23
C TRP A 100 32.10 -2.83 35.80
N ARG A 101 31.37 -2.36 34.76
CA ARG A 101 31.72 -2.53 33.34
C ARG A 101 33.00 -1.80 32.91
N GLU A 102 33.54 -0.93 33.78
CA GLU A 102 34.83 -0.24 33.59
C GLU A 102 36.02 -1.20 33.45
N GLU A 103 35.95 -2.39 34.06
CA GLU A 103 37.02 -3.38 33.98
C GLU A 103 37.14 -4.02 32.59
N GLU A 104 36.02 -4.16 31.88
CA GLU A 104 35.91 -4.74 30.54
C GLU A 104 36.06 -3.69 29.43
N LEU A 105 35.36 -2.56 29.57
CA LEU A 105 35.31 -1.47 28.59
C LEU A 105 36.53 -0.57 28.72
N ARG A 106 37.67 -1.00 28.15
CA ARG A 106 38.92 -0.25 28.18
C ARG A 106 39.17 0.52 26.88
N PRO A 107 39.74 1.74 26.93
CA PRO A 107 40.15 2.46 25.73
C PRO A 107 41.02 1.62 24.79
N GLY A 108 40.81 1.76 23.48
CA GLY A 108 41.51 1.01 22.43
C GLY A 108 40.90 -0.36 22.10
N ARG A 109 39.94 -0.86 22.89
CA ARG A 109 39.18 -2.06 22.53
C ARG A 109 38.09 -1.72 21.51
N ARG A 110 37.84 -2.66 20.59
CA ARG A 110 36.75 -2.57 19.62
C ARG A 110 35.61 -3.47 20.05
N GLY A 111 34.38 -3.06 19.74
CA GLY A 111 33.20 -3.81 20.10
C GLY A 111 32.00 -3.43 19.25
N LEU A 112 31.01 -4.32 19.28
CA LEU A 112 29.65 -4.02 18.84
C LEU A 112 28.87 -3.47 20.02
N PHE A 113 28.19 -2.36 19.81
CA PHE A 113 27.36 -1.70 20.80
C PHE A 113 25.94 -1.58 20.23
N ALA A 114 24.96 -2.12 20.94
CA ALA A 114 23.56 -2.12 20.52
C ALA A 114 22.67 -1.43 21.55
N GLY A 115 21.82 -0.50 21.10
CA GLY A 115 20.90 0.19 21.98
C GLY A 115 20.05 1.21 21.24
N LYS A 116 19.12 1.82 21.98
CA LYS A 116 18.29 2.91 21.45
C LYS A 116 19.11 4.20 21.37
N VAL A 117 19.13 4.82 20.20
CA VAL A 117 19.73 6.13 19.96
C VAL A 117 18.87 7.18 20.64
N GLY A 118 19.44 7.87 21.62
CA GLY A 118 18.83 9.03 22.27
C GLY A 118 19.68 10.27 22.08
N ARG A 119 19.13 11.42 22.45
CA ARG A 119 19.84 12.71 22.40
C ARG A 119 19.75 13.40 23.76
N PHE A 120 20.90 13.76 24.32
CA PHE A 120 20.98 14.48 25.59
C PHE A 120 22.04 15.57 25.50
N ASN A 121 21.70 16.81 25.87
CA ASN A 121 22.58 17.99 25.71
C ASN A 121 23.19 18.13 24.30
N ASN A 122 22.37 17.87 23.27
CA ASN A 122 22.78 17.90 21.86
C ASN A 122 23.89 16.88 21.47
N VAL A 123 24.15 15.88 22.32
CA VAL A 123 25.05 14.76 22.04
C VAL A 123 24.23 13.49 21.83
N ILE A 124 24.56 12.73 20.80
CA ILE A 124 23.95 11.43 20.52
C ILE A 124 24.51 10.41 21.51
N GLN A 125 23.62 9.64 22.13
CA GLN A 125 24.00 8.65 23.13
C GLN A 125 23.17 7.37 23.04
N LEU A 126 23.75 6.23 23.41
CA LEU A 126 23.01 5.01 23.70
C LEU A 126 22.83 4.88 25.22
N SER A 127 21.59 4.80 25.67
CA SER A 127 21.26 4.59 27.08
C SER A 127 21.18 3.11 27.38
N GLN A 128 21.96 2.64 28.35
CA GLN A 128 22.10 1.24 28.77
C GLN A 128 22.24 0.25 27.58
N PRO A 129 23.20 0.47 26.68
CA PRO A 129 23.38 -0.42 25.53
C PRO A 129 23.86 -1.81 25.98
N ASP A 130 23.51 -2.81 25.21
CA ASP A 130 24.21 -4.09 25.26
C ASP A 130 25.49 -3.98 24.42
N TYR A 131 26.53 -4.73 24.78
CA TYR A 131 27.79 -4.73 24.03
C TYR A 131 28.44 -6.10 23.98
N GLN A 132 29.24 -6.31 22.94
CA GLN A 132 30.13 -7.45 22.78
C GLN A 132 31.49 -6.94 22.30
N LEU A 133 32.57 -7.26 23.02
CA LEU A 133 33.92 -6.85 22.68
C LEU A 133 34.55 -7.82 21.67
N VAL A 134 35.41 -7.32 20.80
CA VAL A 134 36.15 -8.11 19.82
C VAL A 134 37.54 -8.44 20.39
N GLY A 135 37.82 -9.71 20.72
CA GLY A 135 39.10 -10.18 21.30
C GLY A 135 39.19 -11.70 21.47
N GLU A 136 40.38 -12.22 21.84
CA GLU A 136 40.70 -13.67 21.93
C GLU A 136 40.19 -14.40 23.18
N ASP A 137 39.66 -13.68 24.18
CA ASP A 137 39.21 -14.24 25.48
C ASP A 137 37.70 -14.55 25.56
N ASP A 138 37.03 -14.85 24.43
CA ASP A 138 35.58 -15.16 24.40
C ASP A 138 35.33 -16.67 24.59
N GLU A 139 35.00 -17.11 25.81
CA GLU A 139 34.63 -18.51 26.15
C GLU A 139 33.25 -18.94 25.59
N ASP A 140 32.38 -17.99 25.20
CA ASP A 140 30.96 -18.25 24.89
C ASP A 140 30.64 -18.56 23.41
N GLY A 141 31.61 -19.04 22.62
CA GLY A 141 31.39 -19.43 21.21
C GLY A 141 31.14 -18.25 20.24
N VAL A 142 31.10 -17.01 20.75
CA VAL A 142 30.93 -15.78 19.96
C VAL A 142 32.17 -15.44 19.14
N ALA A 143 33.34 -15.93 19.53
CA ALA A 143 34.60 -15.78 18.80
C ALA A 143 34.49 -16.25 17.33
N ASN A 144 33.74 -17.33 17.07
CA ASN A 144 33.52 -17.83 15.70
C ASN A 144 32.64 -16.88 14.87
N LEU A 145 31.70 -16.17 15.51
CA LEU A 145 30.87 -15.17 14.85
C LEU A 145 31.70 -13.95 14.39
N PHE A 146 32.76 -13.63 15.13
CA PHE A 146 33.70 -12.54 14.84
C PHE A 146 34.95 -12.98 14.08
N ALA A 147 35.09 -14.29 13.80
CA ALA A 147 36.20 -14.82 13.02
C ALA A 147 36.07 -14.46 11.53
N GLY A 148 34.85 -14.36 11.01
CA GLY A 148 34.56 -14.03 9.61
C GLY A 148 35.02 -12.62 9.20
N ALA A 149 35.39 -12.47 7.92
CA ALA A 149 35.75 -11.16 7.35
C ALA A 149 34.54 -10.19 7.31
N LEU A 150 33.33 -10.75 7.20
CA LEU A 150 32.06 -10.05 7.16
C LEU A 150 31.17 -10.50 8.32
N ILE A 151 30.75 -9.56 9.15
CA ILE A 151 29.92 -9.80 10.33
C ILE A 151 28.46 -9.43 9.99
N PRO A 152 27.53 -10.39 10.00
CA PRO A 152 26.12 -10.11 9.74
C PRO A 152 25.47 -9.29 10.86
N VAL A 153 24.71 -8.26 10.49
CA VAL A 153 23.94 -7.43 11.43
C VAL A 153 22.45 -7.61 11.16
N TYR A 154 21.76 -8.22 12.13
CA TYR A 154 20.35 -8.59 12.05
C TYR A 154 19.42 -7.48 12.56
N PRO A 155 18.16 -7.47 12.11
CA PRO A 155 17.09 -6.77 12.84
C PRO A 155 17.06 -7.29 14.29
N ALA A 156 17.16 -6.38 15.26
CA ALA A 156 17.26 -6.68 16.68
C ALA A 156 16.03 -6.16 17.45
N ALA A 157 15.72 -6.78 18.58
CA ALA A 157 14.76 -6.29 19.56
C ALA A 157 15.48 -6.00 20.89
N ALA A 158 14.86 -5.23 21.79
CA ALA A 158 15.49 -4.87 23.08
C ALA A 158 15.94 -6.09 23.91
N SER A 159 15.21 -7.20 23.83
CA SER A 159 15.54 -8.48 24.48
C SER A 159 16.46 -9.38 23.64
N MET A 160 16.60 -9.09 22.35
CA MET A 160 17.35 -9.89 21.38
C MET A 160 18.27 -9.05 20.49
N PRO A 161 19.50 -8.78 20.96
CA PRO A 161 20.53 -8.12 20.16
C PRO A 161 21.02 -8.99 18.99
N SER A 162 21.61 -8.33 17.98
CA SER A 162 22.04 -8.96 16.72
C SER A 162 22.97 -10.16 16.91
N TRP A 163 23.91 -10.13 17.85
CA TRP A 163 24.84 -11.26 18.05
C TRP A 163 24.17 -12.48 18.68
N LYS A 164 23.17 -12.29 19.55
CA LYS A 164 22.40 -13.42 20.10
C LYS A 164 21.51 -14.06 19.03
N VAL A 165 20.94 -13.24 18.14
CA VAL A 165 20.24 -13.75 16.94
C VAL A 165 21.22 -14.54 16.08
N ALA A 166 22.42 -14.01 15.84
CA ALA A 166 23.45 -14.67 15.08
C ALA A 166 23.95 -15.99 15.70
N GLN A 167 24.02 -16.07 17.04
CA GLN A 167 24.31 -17.33 17.76
C GLN A 167 23.21 -18.37 17.52
N CYS A 168 21.94 -17.97 17.64
CA CYS A 168 20.80 -18.86 17.37
C CYS A 168 20.83 -19.35 15.92
N VAL A 169 21.09 -18.46 14.96
CA VAL A 169 21.28 -18.79 13.54
C VAL A 169 22.46 -19.75 13.38
N GLY A 170 23.56 -19.53 14.09
CA GLY A 170 24.73 -20.42 14.08
C GLY A 170 24.37 -21.85 14.50
N MET A 171 23.64 -22.00 15.61
CA MET A 171 23.14 -23.30 16.06
C MET A 171 22.24 -23.97 15.02
N ALA A 172 21.38 -23.19 14.36
CA ALA A 172 20.51 -23.68 13.28
C ALA A 172 21.32 -24.15 12.06
N LEU A 173 22.36 -23.41 11.67
CA LEU A 173 23.24 -23.74 10.55
C LEU A 173 24.13 -24.95 10.84
N ASP A 174 24.67 -25.08 12.05
CA ASP A 174 25.55 -26.21 12.43
C ASP A 174 24.77 -27.52 12.50
N THR A 175 23.47 -27.41 12.73
CA THR A 175 22.55 -28.53 12.65
C THR A 175 21.84 -28.59 11.31
N LEU A 176 22.11 -27.75 10.31
CA LEU A 176 21.41 -27.78 9.04
C LEU A 176 21.84 -29.03 8.25
N GLY A 177 20.99 -30.06 8.25
CA GLY A 177 21.17 -31.26 7.41
C GLY A 177 20.82 -31.01 5.95
N GLU A 178 20.61 -32.07 5.18
CA GLU A 178 20.04 -31.94 3.84
C GLU A 178 18.63 -31.35 3.92
N ILE A 179 18.40 -30.27 3.15
CA ILE A 179 17.10 -29.63 2.99
C ILE A 179 16.69 -29.71 1.52
N GLY A 180 15.39 -29.85 1.29
CA GLY A 180 14.81 -29.83 -0.06
C GLY A 180 15.07 -28.49 -0.74
N ASP A 181 15.29 -28.51 -2.05
CA ASP A 181 15.55 -27.31 -2.84
C ASP A 181 14.33 -27.04 -3.75
N PRO A 182 13.60 -25.93 -3.55
CA PRO A 182 12.44 -25.60 -4.37
C PRO A 182 12.82 -25.30 -5.82
N LEU A 183 14.09 -24.98 -6.10
CA LEU A 183 14.58 -24.69 -7.45
C LEU A 183 15.03 -25.99 -8.15
N PRO A 184 14.44 -26.35 -9.31
CA PRO A 184 14.85 -27.54 -10.05
C PRO A 184 16.35 -27.54 -10.38
N ALA A 185 16.99 -28.72 -10.29
CA ALA A 185 18.44 -28.86 -10.48
C ALA A 185 18.94 -28.39 -11.85
N GLU A 186 18.13 -28.60 -12.90
CA GLU A 186 18.42 -28.12 -14.26
C GLU A 186 18.47 -26.59 -14.32
N MET A 187 17.49 -25.93 -13.67
CA MET A 187 17.42 -24.47 -13.62
C MET A 187 18.58 -23.88 -12.82
N ARG A 188 18.90 -24.50 -11.68
CA ARG A 188 20.05 -24.14 -10.85
C ARG A 188 21.36 -24.19 -11.65
N THR A 189 21.55 -25.25 -12.43
CA THR A 189 22.74 -25.43 -13.28
C THR A 189 22.78 -24.40 -14.42
N ARG A 190 21.67 -24.20 -15.12
CA ARG A 190 21.56 -23.26 -16.24
C ARG A 190 21.83 -21.81 -15.82
N ARG A 191 21.42 -21.43 -14.60
CA ARG A 191 21.57 -20.08 -14.05
C ARG A 191 22.80 -19.90 -13.15
N GLY A 192 23.59 -20.95 -12.94
CA GLY A 192 24.81 -20.88 -12.12
C GLY A 192 24.55 -20.60 -10.64
N MET A 193 23.42 -21.06 -10.10
CA MET A 193 23.01 -20.73 -8.73
C MET A 193 23.47 -21.76 -7.70
N PRO A 194 23.83 -21.33 -6.47
CA PRO A 194 24.10 -22.24 -5.37
C PRO A 194 22.84 -23.01 -4.96
N GLY A 195 22.99 -24.12 -4.21
CA GLY A 195 21.85 -24.81 -3.58
C GLY A 195 21.26 -24.02 -2.41
N LEU A 196 20.03 -24.35 -1.96
CA LEU A 196 19.36 -23.56 -0.91
C LEU A 196 20.17 -23.54 0.39
N ALA A 197 20.66 -24.70 0.83
CA ALA A 197 21.49 -24.81 2.03
C ALA A 197 22.74 -23.93 1.94
N GLU A 198 23.39 -23.96 0.79
CA GLU A 198 24.58 -23.17 0.50
C GLU A 198 24.27 -21.66 0.50
N ALA A 199 23.15 -21.23 -0.08
CA ALA A 199 22.71 -19.84 -0.06
C ALA A 199 22.40 -19.35 1.37
N LEU A 200 21.73 -20.17 2.18
CA LEU A 200 21.48 -19.86 3.59
C LEU A 200 22.78 -19.75 4.40
N VAL A 201 23.76 -20.63 4.15
CA VAL A 201 25.07 -20.50 4.78
C VAL A 201 25.76 -19.22 4.31
N ARG A 202 25.79 -18.92 3.02
CA ARG A 202 26.46 -17.74 2.46
C ARG A 202 25.84 -16.42 2.90
N VAL A 203 24.51 -16.34 3.08
CA VAL A 203 23.87 -15.11 3.57
C VAL A 203 24.18 -14.84 5.04
N HIS A 204 24.37 -15.88 5.87
CA HIS A 204 24.60 -15.73 7.30
C HIS A 204 26.07 -15.80 7.72
N ARG A 205 26.89 -16.54 6.98
CA ARG A 205 28.34 -16.73 7.20
C ARG A 205 29.13 -16.47 5.91
N PRO A 206 29.03 -15.27 5.31
CA PRO A 206 29.75 -14.96 4.08
C PRO A 206 31.26 -14.88 4.32
N THR A 207 32.04 -15.42 3.37
CA THR A 207 33.50 -15.24 3.35
C THR A 207 33.92 -14.06 2.48
N SER A 208 33.08 -13.69 1.51
CA SER A 208 33.30 -12.60 0.56
C SER A 208 32.01 -11.84 0.25
N TRP A 209 32.12 -10.65 -0.35
CA TRP A 209 30.97 -9.92 -0.88
C TRP A 209 30.30 -10.64 -2.06
N GLU A 210 31.05 -11.48 -2.79
CA GLU A 210 30.52 -12.33 -3.86
C GLU A 210 29.59 -13.41 -3.30
N ASP A 211 29.93 -14.01 -2.15
CA ASP A 211 29.03 -14.94 -1.45
C ASP A 211 27.71 -14.26 -1.08
N VAL A 212 27.77 -13.02 -0.58
CA VAL A 212 26.58 -12.24 -0.21
C VAL A 212 25.72 -11.96 -1.45
N ALA A 213 26.33 -11.53 -2.55
CA ALA A 213 25.61 -11.26 -3.79
C ALA A 213 24.93 -12.53 -4.33
N ALA A 214 25.69 -13.63 -4.48
CA ALA A 214 25.16 -14.90 -4.98
C ALA A 214 24.06 -15.48 -4.09
N ALA A 215 24.19 -15.37 -2.76
CA ALA A 215 23.17 -15.81 -1.84
C ALA A 215 21.90 -14.95 -1.94
N LYS A 216 22.05 -13.63 -2.04
CA LYS A 216 20.92 -12.72 -2.19
C LYS A 216 20.16 -12.98 -3.48
N ASP A 217 20.86 -13.09 -4.61
CA ASP A 217 20.24 -13.35 -5.91
C ASP A 217 19.49 -14.68 -5.90
N ARG A 218 20.08 -15.72 -5.30
CA ARG A 218 19.44 -17.03 -5.15
C ARG A 218 18.17 -16.97 -4.27
N LEU A 219 18.23 -16.29 -3.13
CA LEU A 219 17.09 -16.20 -2.20
C LEU A 219 15.96 -15.33 -2.73
N LYS A 220 16.28 -14.22 -3.43
CA LYS A 220 15.31 -13.42 -4.18
C LYS A 220 14.59 -14.24 -5.23
N TRP A 221 15.35 -15.07 -5.95
CA TRP A 221 14.77 -15.95 -6.96
C TRP A 221 13.89 -17.03 -6.33
N ASP A 222 14.27 -17.63 -5.20
CA ASP A 222 13.36 -18.56 -4.50
C ASP A 222 12.02 -17.88 -4.14
N GLU A 223 12.04 -16.66 -3.59
CA GLU A 223 10.82 -15.91 -3.27
C GLU A 223 9.99 -15.60 -4.51
N ALA A 224 10.60 -15.06 -5.56
CA ALA A 224 9.90 -14.75 -6.81
C ALA A 224 9.35 -16.02 -7.49
N PHE A 225 10.09 -17.13 -7.46
CA PHE A 225 9.68 -18.37 -8.10
C PHE A 225 8.47 -19.00 -7.45
N VAL A 226 8.52 -19.18 -6.14
CA VAL A 226 7.43 -19.83 -5.42
C VAL A 226 6.17 -18.97 -5.54
N LEU A 227 6.30 -17.64 -5.45
CA LEU A 227 5.20 -16.71 -5.70
C LEU A 227 4.63 -16.83 -7.13
N GLN A 228 5.49 -16.83 -8.16
CA GLN A 228 5.04 -16.93 -9.54
C GLN A 228 4.40 -18.30 -9.86
N ILE A 229 4.85 -19.38 -9.23
CA ILE A 229 4.21 -20.70 -9.30
C ILE A 229 2.81 -20.66 -8.68
N ALA A 230 2.65 -20.05 -7.49
CA ALA A 230 1.35 -19.88 -6.84
C ALA A 230 0.36 -19.14 -7.77
N LEU A 231 0.80 -18.01 -8.33
CA LEU A 231 0.01 -17.18 -9.24
C LEU A 231 -0.28 -17.91 -10.56
N ALA A 232 0.67 -18.66 -11.12
CA ALA A 232 0.45 -19.45 -12.32
C ALA A 232 -0.59 -20.56 -12.10
N ARG A 233 -0.57 -21.25 -10.96
CA ARG A 233 -1.61 -22.25 -10.60
C ARG A 233 -2.96 -21.59 -10.43
N ARG A 234 -3.04 -20.47 -9.71
CA ARG A 234 -4.28 -19.69 -9.54
C ARG A 234 -4.87 -19.25 -10.89
N ARG A 235 -4.05 -18.77 -11.83
CA ARG A 235 -4.51 -18.45 -13.21
C ARG A 235 -5.03 -19.67 -13.94
N ARG A 236 -4.37 -20.82 -13.82
CA ARG A 236 -4.85 -22.08 -14.43
C ARG A 236 -6.18 -22.51 -13.83
N ASP A 237 -6.31 -22.48 -12.51
CA ASP A 237 -7.53 -22.88 -11.80
C ASP A 237 -8.69 -21.94 -12.15
N ALA A 238 -8.42 -20.64 -12.27
CA ALA A 238 -9.40 -19.66 -12.78
C ALA A 238 -9.81 -19.97 -14.23
N ARG A 239 -8.85 -20.29 -15.11
CA ARG A 239 -9.12 -20.68 -16.51
C ARG A 239 -9.82 -22.04 -16.66
N ALA A 240 -9.67 -22.93 -15.68
CA ALA A 240 -10.37 -24.22 -15.66
C ALA A 240 -11.86 -24.08 -15.33
N GLN A 241 -12.28 -22.94 -14.77
CA GLN A 241 -13.69 -22.64 -14.58
C GLN A 241 -14.33 -22.36 -15.95
N SER A 242 -15.53 -22.91 -16.18
CA SER A 242 -16.28 -22.64 -17.41
C SER A 242 -17.08 -21.35 -17.26
N ALA A 243 -16.84 -20.39 -18.14
CA ALA A 243 -17.66 -19.19 -18.32
C ALA A 243 -18.65 -19.38 -19.48
N VAL A 244 -19.55 -18.42 -19.66
CA VAL A 244 -20.36 -18.31 -20.88
C VAL A 244 -19.61 -17.42 -21.86
N ALA A 245 -19.20 -17.94 -23.01
CA ALA A 245 -18.58 -17.14 -24.06
C ALA A 245 -19.54 -16.06 -24.58
N ARG A 246 -19.03 -14.83 -24.68
CA ARG A 246 -19.74 -13.62 -25.14
C ARG A 246 -19.07 -13.06 -26.40
N PRO A 247 -19.12 -13.76 -27.55
CA PRO A 247 -18.55 -13.26 -28.79
C PRO A 247 -19.28 -12.00 -29.25
N ARG A 248 -18.53 -11.04 -29.80
CA ARG A 248 -19.10 -9.82 -30.38
C ARG A 248 -20.16 -10.15 -31.42
N ARG A 249 -21.31 -9.49 -31.32
CA ARG A 249 -22.35 -9.55 -32.35
C ARG A 249 -22.28 -8.30 -33.24
N PRO A 250 -22.23 -8.47 -34.57
CA PRO A 250 -22.38 -7.34 -35.48
C PRO A 250 -23.81 -6.79 -35.41
N ASP A 251 -23.96 -5.51 -35.73
CA ASP A 251 -25.23 -4.79 -35.78
C ASP A 251 -25.97 -4.71 -34.42
N GLY A 252 -25.22 -4.83 -33.33
CA GLY A 252 -25.70 -4.73 -31.96
C GLY A 252 -25.75 -3.31 -31.38
N ILE A 253 -26.06 -3.21 -30.08
CA ILE A 253 -26.05 -1.95 -29.33
C ILE A 253 -24.67 -1.30 -29.33
N LEU A 254 -23.60 -2.10 -29.34
CA LEU A 254 -22.23 -1.60 -29.39
C LEU A 254 -21.94 -0.84 -30.70
N ASP A 255 -22.31 -1.39 -31.85
CA ASP A 255 -22.09 -0.75 -33.15
C ASP A 255 -22.96 0.53 -33.27
N ALA A 256 -24.20 0.49 -32.76
CA ALA A 256 -25.07 1.66 -32.68
C ALA A 256 -24.53 2.75 -31.75
N PHE A 257 -23.84 2.37 -30.68
CA PHE A 257 -23.16 3.29 -29.77
C PHE A 257 -21.92 3.91 -30.42
N ASP A 258 -21.05 3.10 -31.03
CA ASP A 258 -19.82 3.55 -31.69
C ASP A 258 -20.14 4.55 -32.82
N ALA A 259 -21.20 4.32 -33.59
CA ALA A 259 -21.64 5.23 -34.66
C ALA A 259 -22.09 6.63 -34.16
N ARG A 260 -22.37 6.77 -32.86
CA ARG A 260 -22.83 8.03 -32.24
C ARG A 260 -21.73 8.78 -31.51
N LEU A 261 -20.54 8.19 -31.36
CA LEU A 261 -19.44 8.85 -30.66
C LEU A 261 -19.03 10.12 -31.40
N PRO A 262 -18.92 11.27 -30.71
CA PRO A 262 -18.56 12.54 -31.35
C PRO A 262 -17.04 12.66 -31.61
N PHE A 263 -16.26 11.61 -31.33
CA PHE A 263 -14.82 11.56 -31.46
C PHE A 263 -14.37 10.16 -31.90
N GLU A 264 -13.18 10.08 -32.47
CA GLU A 264 -12.55 8.79 -32.78
C GLU A 264 -11.81 8.23 -31.56
N LEU A 265 -11.84 6.90 -31.43
CA LEU A 265 -11.06 6.20 -30.42
C LEU A 265 -9.56 6.31 -30.73
N THR A 266 -8.77 6.47 -29.69
CA THR A 266 -7.31 6.36 -29.77
C THR A 266 -6.90 4.94 -30.17
N ASP A 267 -5.71 4.76 -30.72
CA ASP A 267 -5.23 3.44 -31.13
C ASP A 267 -5.07 2.51 -29.91
N GLY A 268 -4.59 3.04 -28.77
CA GLY A 268 -4.55 2.29 -27.52
C GLY A 268 -5.93 1.87 -27.01
N GLN A 269 -6.97 2.70 -27.18
CA GLN A 269 -8.35 2.29 -26.85
C GLN A 269 -8.87 1.18 -27.77
N LYS A 270 -8.53 1.23 -29.07
CA LYS A 270 -8.92 0.18 -30.03
C LYS A 270 -8.25 -1.15 -29.70
N GLU A 271 -6.95 -1.13 -29.42
CA GLU A 271 -6.17 -2.31 -29.04
C GLU A 271 -6.74 -2.97 -27.77
N VAL A 272 -6.93 -2.19 -26.71
CA VAL A 272 -7.46 -2.70 -25.43
C VAL A 272 -8.90 -3.21 -25.58
N CYS A 273 -9.75 -2.55 -26.38
CA CYS A 273 -11.09 -3.06 -26.66
C CYS A 273 -11.04 -4.38 -27.41
N ALA A 274 -10.14 -4.55 -28.38
CA ALA A 274 -9.97 -5.82 -29.10
C ALA A 274 -9.48 -6.95 -28.18
N GLU A 275 -8.57 -6.66 -27.24
CA GLU A 275 -8.15 -7.61 -26.20
C GLU A 275 -9.32 -8.06 -25.32
N ILE A 276 -10.13 -7.11 -24.83
CA ILE A 276 -11.31 -7.41 -24.01
C ILE A 276 -12.33 -8.22 -24.82
N GLU A 277 -12.63 -7.83 -26.07
CA GLU A 277 -13.55 -8.57 -26.95
C GLU A 277 -13.08 -10.00 -27.21
N ALA A 278 -11.77 -10.20 -27.43
CA ALA A 278 -11.18 -11.52 -27.64
C ALA A 278 -11.31 -12.40 -26.40
N ASP A 279 -11.05 -11.86 -25.21
CA ASP A 279 -11.19 -12.60 -23.95
C ASP A 279 -12.64 -12.93 -23.62
N LEU A 280 -13.57 -11.98 -23.82
CA LEU A 280 -15.00 -12.20 -23.64
C LEU A 280 -15.53 -13.32 -24.53
N ALA A 281 -14.94 -13.53 -25.71
CA ALA A 281 -15.33 -14.60 -26.63
C ALA A 281 -14.87 -16.00 -26.20
N THR A 282 -14.07 -16.14 -25.13
CA THR A 282 -13.55 -17.43 -24.67
C THR A 282 -14.51 -18.15 -23.71
N GLU A 283 -14.35 -19.47 -23.56
CA GLU A 283 -15.14 -20.30 -22.63
C GLU A 283 -14.63 -20.29 -21.19
N HIS A 284 -13.62 -19.47 -20.88
CA HIS A 284 -13.07 -19.30 -19.54
C HIS A 284 -13.24 -17.84 -19.06
N PRO A 285 -13.36 -17.59 -17.74
CA PRO A 285 -13.50 -16.24 -17.23
C PRO A 285 -12.29 -15.37 -17.62
N MET A 286 -12.54 -14.25 -18.30
CA MET A 286 -11.61 -13.13 -18.36
C MET A 286 -11.34 -12.60 -16.93
N HIS A 287 -10.07 -12.37 -16.62
CA HIS A 287 -9.59 -11.70 -15.42
C HIS A 287 -8.60 -10.63 -15.83
N ARG A 288 -9.05 -9.38 -16.01
CA ARG A 288 -8.24 -8.32 -16.62
C ARG A 288 -8.18 -7.06 -15.77
N LEU A 289 -7.00 -6.48 -15.62
CA LEU A 289 -6.73 -5.18 -15.03
C LEU A 289 -6.48 -4.15 -16.14
N LEU A 290 -7.43 -3.23 -16.30
CA LEU A 290 -7.31 -2.05 -17.14
C LEU A 290 -6.65 -0.91 -16.36
N GLN A 291 -5.41 -0.61 -16.72
CA GLN A 291 -4.66 0.51 -16.19
C GLN A 291 -4.68 1.66 -17.18
N GLY A 292 -4.72 2.89 -16.69
CA GLY A 292 -4.57 4.05 -17.54
C GLY A 292 -4.64 5.33 -16.73
N GLU A 293 -4.15 6.42 -17.30
CA GLU A 293 -4.19 7.71 -16.61
C GLU A 293 -5.63 8.20 -16.37
N VAL A 294 -5.78 9.13 -15.42
CA VAL A 294 -7.06 9.81 -15.19
C VAL A 294 -7.44 10.56 -16.47
N GLY A 295 -8.59 10.20 -17.05
CA GLY A 295 -9.09 10.79 -18.30
C GLY A 295 -8.66 10.06 -19.59
N ALA A 296 -7.92 8.96 -19.50
CA ALA A 296 -7.54 8.18 -20.69
C ALA A 296 -8.73 7.48 -21.39
N GLY A 297 -9.92 7.45 -20.77
CA GLY A 297 -11.12 6.85 -21.34
C GLY A 297 -11.44 5.43 -20.83
N LYS A 298 -10.96 5.05 -19.64
CA LYS A 298 -11.24 3.74 -19.04
C LYS A 298 -12.73 3.38 -18.98
N THR A 299 -13.58 4.33 -18.56
CA THR A 299 -15.03 4.14 -18.51
C THR A 299 -15.63 3.86 -19.88
N LEU A 300 -15.10 4.49 -20.94
CA LEU A 300 -15.54 4.23 -22.32
C LEU A 300 -15.17 2.81 -22.76
N VAL A 301 -13.92 2.39 -22.50
CA VAL A 301 -13.44 1.03 -22.79
C VAL A 301 -14.29 -0.02 -22.04
N ALA A 302 -14.56 0.20 -20.75
CA ALA A 302 -15.41 -0.67 -19.96
C ALA A 302 -16.85 -0.70 -20.47
N LEU A 303 -17.43 0.45 -20.86
CA LEU A 303 -18.77 0.52 -21.43
C LEU A 303 -18.87 -0.28 -22.73
N ARG A 304 -17.89 -0.20 -23.62
CA ARG A 304 -17.87 -1.01 -24.85
C ARG A 304 -17.87 -2.50 -24.54
N GLY A 305 -17.07 -2.94 -23.56
CA GLY A 305 -17.09 -4.32 -23.07
C GLY A 305 -18.44 -4.72 -22.45
N MET A 306 -19.08 -3.82 -21.71
CA MET A 306 -20.43 -4.06 -21.15
C MET A 306 -21.48 -4.23 -22.25
N LEU A 307 -21.45 -3.37 -23.27
CA LEU A 307 -22.36 -3.44 -24.42
C LEU A 307 -22.16 -4.73 -25.23
N ALA A 308 -20.92 -5.19 -25.42
CA ALA A 308 -20.65 -6.47 -26.09
C ALA A 308 -21.29 -7.67 -25.36
N VAL A 309 -21.27 -7.66 -24.02
CA VAL A 309 -21.91 -8.70 -23.20
C VAL A 309 -23.43 -8.62 -23.27
N VAL A 310 -23.99 -7.42 -23.27
CA VAL A 310 -25.43 -7.18 -23.45
C VAL A 310 -25.89 -7.66 -24.82
N ASP A 311 -25.13 -7.38 -25.88
CA ASP A 311 -25.39 -7.90 -27.23
C ASP A 311 -25.41 -9.43 -27.25
N ALA A 312 -24.52 -10.07 -26.50
CA ALA A 312 -24.47 -11.52 -26.32
C ALA A 312 -25.54 -12.08 -25.34
N GLY A 313 -26.50 -11.26 -24.91
CA GLY A 313 -27.65 -11.65 -24.08
C GLY A 313 -27.35 -11.78 -22.58
N GLY A 314 -26.21 -11.27 -22.12
CA GLY A 314 -25.85 -11.22 -20.71
C GLY A 314 -26.17 -9.88 -20.06
N GLN A 315 -26.08 -9.83 -18.73
CA GLN A 315 -26.13 -8.62 -17.93
C GLN A 315 -24.73 -8.25 -17.44
N THR A 316 -24.55 -6.98 -17.14
CA THR A 316 -23.30 -6.46 -16.59
C THR A 316 -23.52 -5.68 -15.31
N ALA A 317 -22.50 -5.66 -14.45
CA ALA A 317 -22.52 -4.90 -13.21
C ALA A 317 -21.27 -4.03 -13.09
N LEU A 318 -21.42 -2.73 -12.85
CA LEU A 318 -20.34 -1.81 -12.51
C LEU A 318 -20.40 -1.48 -11.02
N LEU A 319 -19.36 -1.89 -10.31
CA LEU A 319 -19.17 -1.64 -8.89
C LEU A 319 -18.31 -0.38 -8.68
N ALA A 320 -18.85 0.58 -7.92
CA ALA A 320 -18.20 1.83 -7.58
C ALA A 320 -18.06 2.00 -6.05
N PRO A 321 -16.92 2.52 -5.54
CA PRO A 321 -16.58 2.55 -4.10
C PRO A 321 -17.47 3.45 -3.26
N THR A 322 -18.15 4.41 -3.88
CA THR A 322 -19.01 5.36 -3.18
C THR A 322 -20.30 5.59 -3.96
N GLU A 323 -21.36 5.97 -3.26
CA GLU A 323 -22.65 6.27 -3.90
C GLU A 323 -22.54 7.43 -4.88
N VAL A 324 -21.72 8.43 -4.57
CA VAL A 324 -21.44 9.58 -5.46
C VAL A 324 -20.84 9.09 -6.77
N LEU A 325 -19.86 8.17 -6.71
CA LEU A 325 -19.26 7.62 -7.93
C LEU A 325 -20.24 6.73 -8.70
N ALA A 326 -21.03 5.92 -8.02
CA ALA A 326 -22.06 5.09 -8.65
C ALA A 326 -23.09 5.95 -9.41
N GLN A 327 -23.59 7.00 -8.78
CA GLN A 327 -24.52 7.96 -9.41
C GLN A 327 -23.89 8.67 -10.60
N GLN A 328 -22.61 9.01 -10.50
CA GLN A 328 -21.90 9.65 -11.60
C GLN A 328 -21.71 8.71 -12.79
N HIS A 329 -21.26 7.47 -12.57
CA HIS A 329 -21.16 6.47 -13.63
C HIS A 329 -22.51 6.24 -14.29
N TYR A 330 -23.57 6.16 -13.49
CA TYR A 330 -24.94 6.05 -13.98
C TYR A 330 -25.30 7.20 -14.92
N ARG A 331 -25.14 8.46 -14.48
CA ARG A 331 -25.44 9.62 -15.33
C ARG A 331 -24.58 9.66 -16.59
N SER A 332 -23.27 9.46 -16.45
CA SER A 332 -22.34 9.52 -17.57
C SER A 332 -22.62 8.44 -18.61
N ILE A 333 -22.92 7.22 -18.17
CA ILE A 333 -23.26 6.10 -19.07
C ILE A 333 -24.61 6.34 -19.75
N VAL A 334 -25.63 6.78 -19.00
CA VAL A 334 -26.95 7.12 -19.56
C VAL A 334 -26.84 8.25 -20.58
N GLU A 335 -26.06 9.30 -20.29
CA GLU A 335 -25.83 10.41 -21.21
C GLU A 335 -25.08 9.98 -22.48
N MET A 336 -24.03 9.16 -22.35
CA MET A 336 -23.29 8.61 -23.49
C MET A 336 -24.16 7.71 -24.37
N LEU A 337 -25.02 6.88 -23.77
CA LEU A 337 -25.95 6.01 -24.50
C LEU A 337 -27.14 6.78 -25.09
N GLY A 338 -27.57 7.89 -24.50
CA GLY A 338 -28.78 8.64 -24.89
C GLY A 338 -29.99 7.71 -25.08
N PRO A 339 -30.69 7.74 -26.24
CA PRO A 339 -31.85 6.87 -26.50
C PRO A 339 -31.58 5.35 -26.42
N LEU A 340 -30.33 4.91 -26.41
CA LEU A 340 -29.99 3.49 -26.23
C LEU A 340 -30.14 3.04 -24.76
N ALA A 341 -30.18 3.96 -23.80
CA ALA A 341 -30.30 3.65 -22.36
C ALA A 341 -31.73 3.37 -21.89
N GLU A 342 -32.75 3.64 -22.72
CA GLU A 342 -34.16 3.55 -22.34
C GLU A 342 -34.75 2.13 -22.52
N GLY A 343 -33.98 1.20 -23.08
CA GLY A 343 -34.41 -0.17 -23.38
C GLY A 343 -35.26 -0.30 -24.65
N ALA A 344 -35.27 -1.50 -25.23
CA ALA A 344 -36.13 -1.81 -26.37
C ALA A 344 -37.62 -1.79 -25.98
N GLY A 345 -38.43 -0.97 -26.66
CA GLY A 345 -39.90 -0.97 -26.53
C GLY A 345 -40.53 0.17 -25.71
N MET A 346 -39.74 1.13 -25.21
CA MET A 346 -40.27 2.37 -24.62
C MET A 346 -40.56 3.43 -25.70
N LEU A 347 -41.57 4.28 -25.48
CA LEU A 347 -41.89 5.41 -26.37
C LEU A 347 -40.71 6.42 -26.41
N GLY A 348 -39.85 6.30 -27.43
CA GLY A 348 -38.63 7.10 -27.60
C GLY A 348 -37.32 6.31 -27.53
N GLY A 349 -37.37 5.04 -27.10
CA GLY A 349 -36.20 4.16 -27.02
C GLY A 349 -35.82 3.53 -28.36
N SER A 350 -34.54 3.20 -28.52
CA SER A 350 -34.02 2.44 -29.68
C SER A 350 -34.51 0.99 -29.67
N GLU A 351 -34.78 0.41 -30.85
CA GLU A 351 -35.14 -1.03 -30.99
C GLU A 351 -34.05 -1.97 -30.45
N VAL A 352 -32.80 -1.50 -30.36
CA VAL A 352 -31.62 -2.25 -29.90
C VAL A 352 -31.12 -1.74 -28.53
N GLY A 353 -31.92 -0.93 -27.81
CA GLY A 353 -31.51 -0.31 -26.54
C GLY A 353 -31.49 -1.27 -25.36
N THR A 354 -30.76 -0.90 -24.29
CA THR A 354 -30.70 -1.62 -23.02
C THR A 354 -31.00 -0.69 -21.85
N LYS A 355 -31.68 -1.20 -20.82
CA LYS A 355 -31.98 -0.42 -19.62
C LYS A 355 -30.75 -0.38 -18.70
N VAL A 356 -30.42 0.81 -18.23
CA VAL A 356 -29.40 1.02 -17.20
C VAL A 356 -30.09 1.29 -15.86
N THR A 357 -29.71 0.55 -14.82
CA THR A 357 -30.30 0.65 -13.48
C THR A 357 -29.24 0.98 -12.43
N LEU A 358 -29.58 1.86 -11.48
CA LEU A 358 -28.75 2.21 -10.33
C LEU A 358 -29.21 1.44 -9.08
N LEU A 359 -28.27 0.86 -8.32
CA LEU A 359 -28.51 0.25 -7.01
C LEU A 359 -27.52 0.78 -5.96
N THR A 360 -28.02 1.55 -4.99
CA THR A 360 -27.23 2.10 -3.87
C THR A 360 -27.91 1.85 -2.53
N GLY A 361 -27.16 1.97 -1.43
CA GLY A 361 -27.66 1.68 -0.09
C GLY A 361 -28.69 2.70 0.40
N SER A 362 -28.57 3.95 -0.04
CA SER A 362 -29.47 5.07 0.29
C SER A 362 -30.80 5.09 -0.47
N MET A 363 -31.04 4.15 -1.40
CA MET A 363 -32.28 4.14 -2.17
C MET A 363 -33.53 3.87 -1.31
N GLY A 364 -34.56 4.67 -1.53
CA GLY A 364 -35.89 4.43 -0.97
C GLY A 364 -36.47 3.07 -1.40
N VAL A 365 -37.26 2.46 -0.52
CA VAL A 365 -37.81 1.11 -0.69
C VAL A 365 -38.49 0.87 -2.06
N PRO A 366 -39.30 1.80 -2.61
CA PRO A 366 -39.94 1.58 -3.93
C PRO A 366 -38.92 1.51 -5.07
N ALA A 367 -37.98 2.46 -5.11
CA ALA A 367 -36.94 2.52 -6.15
C ALA A 367 -36.02 1.30 -6.08
N ARG A 368 -35.63 0.90 -4.87
CA ARG A 368 -34.82 -0.29 -4.64
C ARG A 368 -35.52 -1.57 -5.10
N ARG A 369 -36.82 -1.72 -4.82
CA ARG A 369 -37.60 -2.89 -5.28
C ARG A 369 -37.70 -2.94 -6.80
N ALA A 370 -37.93 -1.81 -7.45
CA ALA A 370 -37.96 -1.74 -8.92
C ALA A 370 -36.61 -2.15 -9.51
N ALA A 371 -35.51 -1.62 -8.98
CA ALA A 371 -34.16 -1.98 -9.42
C ALA A 371 -33.89 -3.50 -9.26
N LEU A 372 -34.26 -4.09 -8.13
CA LEU A 372 -34.09 -5.54 -7.92
C LEU A 372 -34.92 -6.38 -8.90
N LEU A 373 -36.14 -5.94 -9.21
CA LEU A 373 -36.98 -6.62 -10.21
C LEU A 373 -36.33 -6.56 -11.60
N ASP A 374 -35.83 -5.40 -12.02
CA ASP A 374 -35.14 -5.24 -13.30
C ASP A 374 -33.94 -6.18 -13.46
N LEU A 375 -33.20 -6.41 -12.37
CA LEU A 375 -32.03 -7.30 -12.36
C LEU A 375 -32.42 -8.77 -12.48
N VAL A 376 -33.45 -9.19 -11.74
CA VAL A 376 -33.93 -10.58 -11.73
C VAL A 376 -34.66 -10.96 -13.02
N THR A 377 -35.39 -10.02 -13.64
CA THR A 377 -36.08 -10.25 -14.91
C THR A 377 -35.16 -10.16 -16.14
N GLY A 378 -33.97 -9.56 -15.99
CA GLY A 378 -33.06 -9.32 -17.10
C GLY A 378 -33.39 -8.08 -17.92
N GLU A 379 -34.36 -7.25 -17.50
CA GLU A 379 -34.70 -6.00 -18.19
C GLU A 379 -33.53 -5.02 -18.18
N ALA A 380 -32.80 -4.94 -17.05
CA ALA A 380 -31.58 -4.15 -16.95
C ALA A 380 -30.37 -4.94 -17.48
N GLY A 381 -29.87 -4.57 -18.66
CA GLY A 381 -28.62 -5.13 -19.19
C GLY A 381 -27.38 -4.56 -18.49
N ILE A 382 -27.46 -3.36 -17.91
CA ILE A 382 -26.38 -2.73 -17.15
C ILE A 382 -26.87 -2.31 -15.76
N ALA A 383 -26.23 -2.85 -14.74
CA ALA A 383 -26.42 -2.47 -13.34
C ALA A 383 -25.23 -1.63 -12.88
N ILE A 384 -25.47 -0.51 -12.20
CA ILE A 384 -24.41 0.33 -11.62
C ILE A 384 -24.71 0.48 -10.14
N GLY A 385 -23.72 0.35 -9.28
CA GLY A 385 -23.99 0.41 -7.84
C GLY A 385 -22.78 0.36 -6.94
N THR A 386 -23.06 0.39 -5.65
CA THR A 386 -22.04 0.23 -4.59
C THR A 386 -22.04 -1.21 -4.09
N HIS A 387 -21.48 -1.45 -2.89
CA HIS A 387 -21.57 -2.72 -2.18
C HIS A 387 -23.01 -3.29 -2.10
N ALA A 388 -24.04 -2.44 -2.26
CA ALA A 388 -25.44 -2.85 -2.38
C ALA A 388 -25.67 -3.93 -3.47
N LEU A 389 -24.88 -3.96 -4.55
CA LEU A 389 -24.95 -5.01 -5.60
C LEU A 389 -24.47 -6.38 -5.12
N ILE A 390 -23.69 -6.42 -4.03
CA ILE A 390 -23.04 -7.61 -3.50
C ILE A 390 -23.90 -8.27 -2.41
N GLU A 391 -24.85 -7.54 -1.82
CA GLU A 391 -25.75 -8.06 -0.79
C GLU A 391 -26.47 -9.35 -1.24
N ASP A 392 -26.66 -10.30 -0.32
CA ASP A 392 -27.22 -11.64 -0.60
C ASP A 392 -28.56 -11.59 -1.36
N LYS A 393 -29.38 -10.57 -1.10
CA LYS A 393 -30.71 -10.41 -1.69
C LYS A 393 -30.70 -10.00 -3.17
N VAL A 394 -29.55 -9.64 -3.73
CA VAL A 394 -29.41 -9.25 -5.14
C VAL A 394 -29.13 -10.48 -5.98
N GLU A 395 -30.02 -10.75 -6.93
CA GLU A 395 -29.88 -11.81 -7.90
C GLU A 395 -29.95 -11.23 -9.32
N PHE A 396 -29.16 -11.82 -10.22
CA PHE A 396 -29.13 -11.45 -11.64
C PHE A 396 -29.73 -12.59 -12.46
N HIS A 397 -30.44 -12.26 -13.54
CA HIS A 397 -30.92 -13.24 -14.51
C HIS A 397 -29.76 -14.01 -15.17
N ASP A 398 -28.78 -13.26 -15.70
CA ASP A 398 -27.58 -13.79 -16.37
C ASP A 398 -26.39 -12.82 -16.29
N LEU A 399 -25.70 -12.75 -15.14
CA LEU A 399 -24.52 -11.90 -14.98
C LEU A 399 -23.33 -12.43 -15.81
N GLY A 400 -22.93 -11.70 -16.84
CA GLY A 400 -21.85 -12.05 -17.77
C GLY A 400 -20.54 -11.29 -17.56
N LEU A 401 -20.58 -10.04 -17.07
CA LEU A 401 -19.38 -9.23 -16.81
C LEU A 401 -19.55 -8.35 -15.57
N VAL A 402 -18.52 -8.33 -14.74
CA VAL A 402 -18.38 -7.44 -13.59
C VAL A 402 -17.24 -6.47 -13.87
N VAL A 403 -17.54 -5.19 -13.79
CA VAL A 403 -16.57 -4.09 -13.86
C VAL A 403 -16.38 -3.52 -12.47
N VAL A 404 -15.14 -3.46 -11.98
CA VAL A 404 -14.81 -2.85 -10.68
C VAL A 404 -13.97 -1.61 -10.91
N ASP A 405 -14.46 -0.45 -10.46
CA ASP A 405 -13.71 0.82 -10.54
C ASP A 405 -12.99 1.14 -9.23
N GLU A 406 -11.77 1.65 -9.34
CA GLU A 406 -10.91 2.05 -8.22
C GLU A 406 -10.67 0.93 -7.18
N GLN A 407 -10.11 -0.18 -7.69
CA GLN A 407 -9.95 -1.47 -6.99
C GLN A 407 -9.40 -1.40 -5.57
N HIS A 408 -8.49 -0.48 -5.26
CA HIS A 408 -7.81 -0.44 -3.96
C HIS A 408 -8.73 -0.09 -2.78
N ARG A 409 -9.99 0.26 -3.02
CA ARG A 409 -10.99 0.47 -1.96
C ARG A 409 -11.90 -0.75 -1.72
N PHE A 410 -11.74 -1.81 -2.49
CA PHE A 410 -12.54 -3.03 -2.40
C PHE A 410 -11.67 -4.21 -1.98
N GLY A 411 -12.04 -4.84 -0.86
CA GLY A 411 -11.36 -6.02 -0.34
C GLY A 411 -11.42 -7.20 -1.32
N VAL A 412 -10.54 -8.19 -1.14
CA VAL A 412 -10.54 -9.43 -1.93
C VAL A 412 -11.90 -10.14 -1.85
N GLU A 413 -12.50 -10.20 -0.66
CA GLU A 413 -13.78 -10.88 -0.38
C GLU A 413 -14.96 -10.31 -1.18
N GLN A 414 -15.00 -8.99 -1.35
CA GLN A 414 -16.08 -8.32 -2.08
C GLN A 414 -16.05 -8.67 -3.57
N ARG A 415 -14.86 -8.94 -4.13
CA ARG A 415 -14.69 -9.36 -5.53
C ARG A 415 -15.19 -10.79 -5.74
N ASP A 416 -14.85 -11.69 -4.82
CA ASP A 416 -15.28 -13.09 -4.91
C ASP A 416 -16.78 -13.27 -4.68
N ALA A 417 -17.39 -12.44 -3.81
CA ALA A 417 -18.84 -12.45 -3.59
C ALA A 417 -19.65 -12.14 -4.86
N LEU A 418 -19.21 -11.21 -5.71
CA LEU A 418 -19.87 -10.92 -7.00
C LEU A 418 -19.65 -12.05 -8.02
N ARG A 419 -18.47 -12.70 -8.01
CA ARG A 419 -18.23 -13.86 -8.87
C ARG A 419 -19.15 -15.03 -8.52
N GLY A 420 -19.51 -15.17 -7.24
CA GLY A 420 -20.47 -16.16 -6.77
C GLY A 420 -21.94 -15.89 -7.13
N LYS A 421 -22.29 -14.68 -7.58
CA LYS A 421 -23.68 -14.35 -7.95
C LYS A 421 -24.10 -14.82 -9.34
N GLY A 422 -23.14 -15.13 -10.22
CA GLY A 422 -23.43 -15.71 -11.53
C GLY A 422 -23.70 -17.22 -11.43
N LYS A 423 -24.61 -17.75 -12.27
CA LYS A 423 -24.80 -19.22 -12.42
C LYS A 423 -23.50 -19.90 -12.87
N ARG A 424 -22.71 -19.19 -13.66
CA ARG A 424 -21.30 -19.46 -13.97
C ARG A 424 -20.48 -18.24 -13.57
N PRO A 425 -19.18 -18.37 -13.31
CA PRO A 425 -18.35 -17.23 -12.96
C PRO A 425 -18.38 -16.19 -14.08
N PRO A 426 -18.77 -14.94 -13.80
CA PRO A 426 -18.76 -13.87 -14.80
C PRO A 426 -17.33 -13.49 -15.16
N HIS A 427 -17.17 -12.85 -16.30
CA HIS A 427 -15.94 -12.15 -16.66
C HIS A 427 -15.68 -11.00 -15.68
N LEU A 428 -14.41 -10.71 -15.39
CA LEU A 428 -14.00 -9.66 -14.46
C LEU A 428 -13.06 -8.67 -15.14
N LEU A 429 -13.48 -7.42 -15.20
CA LEU A 429 -12.67 -6.28 -15.61
C LEU A 429 -12.47 -5.35 -14.42
N VAL A 430 -11.24 -5.10 -14.05
CA VAL A 430 -10.90 -4.19 -12.96
C VAL A 430 -10.20 -2.96 -13.51
N MET A 431 -10.57 -1.78 -13.03
CA MET A 431 -10.00 -0.51 -13.48
C MET A 431 -9.26 0.18 -12.35
N THR A 432 -8.14 0.82 -12.69
CA THR A 432 -7.41 1.68 -11.75
C THR A 432 -7.01 3.00 -12.42
N ALA A 433 -7.20 4.10 -11.70
CA ALA A 433 -6.73 5.41 -12.12
C ALA A 433 -5.23 5.65 -11.90
N THR A 434 -4.64 4.94 -10.96
CA THR A 434 -3.20 5.00 -10.66
C THR A 434 -2.53 3.84 -11.37
N PRO A 435 -1.67 4.10 -12.38
CA PRO A 435 -0.90 3.04 -13.01
C PRO A 435 -0.05 2.33 -11.95
N ILE A 436 -0.17 1.02 -11.82
CA ILE A 436 0.63 0.23 -10.88
C ILE A 436 1.81 -0.32 -11.68
N PRO A 437 3.07 -0.23 -11.18
CA PRO A 437 4.21 -0.81 -11.88
C PRO A 437 3.97 -2.27 -12.20
N ARG A 438 4.44 -2.70 -13.37
CA ARG A 438 4.19 -4.03 -13.91
C ARG A 438 4.59 -5.13 -12.92
N THR A 439 5.68 -4.95 -12.19
CA THR A 439 6.15 -5.91 -11.19
C THR A 439 5.19 -6.10 -10.02
N VAL A 440 4.61 -5.01 -9.51
CA VAL A 440 3.57 -5.05 -8.48
C VAL A 440 2.31 -5.69 -9.04
N ALA A 441 1.92 -5.36 -10.28
CA ALA A 441 0.81 -6.03 -10.95
C ALA A 441 1.06 -7.54 -11.11
N MET A 442 2.29 -7.96 -11.40
CA MET A 442 2.68 -9.36 -11.58
C MET A 442 2.82 -10.16 -10.29
N THR A 443 2.91 -9.51 -9.13
CA THR A 443 3.12 -10.15 -7.83
C THR A 443 1.86 -10.09 -6.96
N VAL A 444 1.27 -8.90 -6.80
CA VAL A 444 0.06 -8.67 -5.97
C VAL A 444 -1.20 -9.05 -6.72
N PHE A 445 -1.26 -8.72 -8.01
CA PHE A 445 -2.44 -8.89 -8.86
C PHE A 445 -2.19 -9.91 -9.96
N GLY A 446 -1.19 -10.79 -9.79
CA GLY A 446 -0.63 -11.61 -10.86
C GLY A 446 -1.56 -12.70 -11.41
N ASP A 447 -2.77 -12.84 -10.86
CA ASP A 447 -3.87 -13.60 -11.46
C ASP A 447 -4.64 -12.83 -12.55
N LEU A 448 -4.45 -11.51 -12.64
CA LEU A 448 -5.04 -10.64 -13.66
C LEU A 448 -4.10 -10.45 -14.86
N GLU A 449 -4.65 -10.48 -16.07
CA GLU A 449 -3.99 -9.98 -17.26
C GLU A 449 -4.03 -8.44 -17.30
N THR A 450 -2.94 -7.79 -17.68
CA THR A 450 -2.84 -6.32 -17.61
C THR A 450 -2.96 -5.69 -18.99
N SER A 451 -3.89 -4.76 -19.16
CA SER A 451 -3.98 -3.87 -20.34
C SER A 451 -3.64 -2.45 -19.93
N ILE A 452 -2.78 -1.78 -20.71
CA ILE A 452 -2.30 -0.44 -20.41
C ILE A 452 -2.83 0.56 -21.44
N LEU A 453 -3.59 1.53 -20.97
CA LEU A 453 -4.10 2.66 -21.74
C LEU A 453 -3.19 3.89 -21.55
N ALA A 454 -2.07 3.92 -22.27
CA ALA A 454 -1.06 4.98 -22.15
C ALA A 454 -1.43 6.27 -22.92
N GLN A 455 -2.20 6.15 -24.00
CA GLN A 455 -2.54 7.29 -24.85
C GLN A 455 -3.68 8.11 -24.25
N LEU A 456 -3.45 9.42 -24.05
CA LEU A 456 -4.51 10.37 -23.72
C LEU A 456 -5.28 10.77 -24.99
N PRO A 457 -6.62 10.94 -24.93
CA PRO A 457 -7.41 11.48 -26.02
C PRO A 457 -6.93 12.86 -26.49
N SER A 458 -7.08 13.15 -27.77
CA SER A 458 -6.70 14.44 -28.37
C SER A 458 -7.53 15.60 -27.79
N GLY A 459 -6.90 16.77 -27.60
CA GLY A 459 -7.56 17.98 -27.10
C GLY A 459 -7.34 18.31 -25.62
N ARG A 460 -6.61 17.48 -24.88
CA ARG A 460 -6.24 17.79 -23.48
C ARG A 460 -5.00 18.69 -23.42
N SER A 461 -5.16 19.85 -22.79
CA SER A 461 -4.03 20.75 -22.50
C SER A 461 -3.22 20.25 -21.29
N PRO A 462 -1.89 20.41 -21.28
CA PRO A 462 -1.04 19.95 -20.18
C PRO A 462 -1.37 20.67 -18.87
N ILE A 463 -1.10 20.00 -17.74
CA ILE A 463 -1.32 20.55 -16.40
C ILE A 463 0.03 21.02 -15.86
N ALA A 464 0.21 22.32 -15.65
CA ALA A 464 1.40 22.82 -14.96
C ALA A 464 1.28 22.53 -13.47
N THR A 465 2.30 21.89 -12.87
CA THR A 465 2.31 21.58 -11.43
C THR A 465 3.47 22.27 -10.75
N HIS A 466 3.21 22.98 -9.65
CA HIS A 466 4.23 23.69 -8.88
C HIS A 466 4.05 23.47 -7.39
N VAL A 467 5.16 23.34 -6.66
CA VAL A 467 5.14 23.33 -5.19
C VAL A 467 5.30 24.75 -4.65
N VAL A 468 4.41 25.12 -3.73
CA VAL A 468 4.34 26.44 -3.08
C VAL A 468 4.88 26.29 -1.65
N PRO A 469 6.11 26.77 -1.36
CA PRO A 469 6.71 26.68 -0.04
C PRO A 469 6.17 27.79 0.87
N ALA A 470 5.02 27.55 1.51
CA ALA A 470 4.26 28.57 2.25
C ALA A 470 5.04 29.14 3.46
N LYS A 471 5.86 28.33 4.13
CA LYS A 471 6.64 28.75 5.30
C LYS A 471 7.91 29.55 4.93
N GLU A 472 8.61 29.14 3.87
CA GLU A 472 9.84 29.80 3.42
C GLU A 472 9.54 31.06 2.60
N LYS A 473 8.46 31.04 1.81
CA LYS A 473 8.06 32.13 0.90
C LYS A 473 6.56 32.41 0.98
N PRO A 474 6.08 33.12 2.02
CA PRO A 474 4.66 33.42 2.20
C PRO A 474 4.00 34.13 1.00
N HIS A 475 4.72 35.05 0.35
CA HIS A 475 4.26 35.76 -0.85
C HIS A 475 3.92 34.85 -2.05
N PHE A 476 4.45 33.61 -2.09
CA PHE A 476 4.06 32.63 -3.13
C PHE A 476 2.65 32.10 -2.89
N LEU A 477 2.20 32.01 -1.63
CA LEU A 477 0.84 31.62 -1.28
C LEU A 477 -0.15 32.73 -1.66
N ASP A 478 0.19 34.00 -1.41
CA ASP A 478 -0.62 35.13 -1.86
C ASP A 478 -0.77 35.12 -3.39
N ARG A 479 0.35 34.91 -4.11
CA ARG A 479 0.34 34.79 -5.56
C ARG A 479 -0.49 33.60 -6.06
N ALA A 480 -0.51 32.49 -5.32
CA ALA A 480 -1.36 31.33 -5.65
C ALA A 480 -2.85 31.72 -5.65
N TRP A 481 -3.30 32.50 -4.66
CA TRP A 481 -4.69 32.94 -4.58
C TRP A 481 -5.04 33.97 -5.65
N GLU A 482 -4.15 34.91 -5.96
CA GLU A 482 -4.34 35.82 -7.10
C GLU A 482 -4.52 35.04 -8.41
N ARG A 483 -3.71 33.99 -8.61
CA ARG A 483 -3.82 33.13 -9.79
C ARG A 483 -5.16 32.41 -9.88
N VAL A 484 -5.71 31.95 -8.75
CA VAL A 484 -7.08 31.40 -8.69
C VAL A 484 -8.11 32.45 -9.10
N ARG A 485 -8.02 33.69 -8.60
CA ARG A 485 -8.93 34.78 -9.01
C ARG A 485 -8.83 35.10 -10.50
N GLU A 486 -7.64 35.09 -11.07
CA GLU A 486 -7.45 35.32 -12.52
C GLU A 486 -8.13 34.24 -13.36
N GLU A 487 -8.06 32.97 -12.95
CA GLU A 487 -8.73 31.88 -13.65
C GLU A 487 -10.25 31.97 -13.55
N VAL A 488 -10.77 32.23 -12.33
CA VAL A 488 -12.20 32.47 -12.12
C VAL A 488 -12.71 33.70 -12.87
N GLY A 489 -11.92 34.77 -12.92
CA GLY A 489 -12.24 35.99 -13.67
C GLY A 489 -12.34 35.78 -15.18
N LYS A 490 -11.72 34.71 -15.72
CA LYS A 490 -11.88 34.28 -17.12
C LYS A 490 -13.11 33.38 -17.33
N GLY A 491 -13.90 33.12 -16.29
CA GLY A 491 -15.07 32.25 -16.33
C GLY A 491 -14.78 30.77 -16.02
N HIS A 492 -13.57 30.45 -15.54
CA HIS A 492 -13.22 29.08 -15.14
C HIS A 492 -13.53 28.83 -13.66
N GLN A 493 -13.29 27.62 -13.20
CA GLN A 493 -13.55 27.20 -11.81
C GLN A 493 -12.30 26.61 -11.16
N ALA A 494 -12.28 26.61 -9.83
CA ALA A 494 -11.12 26.14 -9.05
C ALA A 494 -11.49 25.18 -7.92
N TYR A 495 -10.56 24.27 -7.62
CA TYR A 495 -10.62 23.39 -6.45
C TYR A 495 -9.62 23.83 -5.38
N VAL A 496 -10.02 23.77 -4.12
CA VAL A 496 -9.14 23.89 -2.96
C VAL A 496 -9.30 22.63 -2.10
N VAL A 497 -8.22 21.87 -1.91
CA VAL A 497 -8.26 20.59 -1.20
C VAL A 497 -7.58 20.72 0.15
N CYS A 498 -8.24 20.28 1.21
CA CYS A 498 -7.69 20.26 2.56
C CYS A 498 -7.71 18.83 3.14
N PRO A 499 -6.74 18.48 4.00
CA PRO A 499 -6.64 17.12 4.56
C PRO A 499 -7.74 16.77 5.58
N ARG A 500 -8.40 17.75 6.22
CA ARG A 500 -9.36 17.51 7.32
C ARG A 500 -10.67 18.31 7.16
N ILE A 501 -11.72 17.91 7.88
CA ILE A 501 -13.06 18.54 7.84
C ILE A 501 -13.18 19.76 8.77
N GLY A 502 -12.96 19.60 10.09
CA GLY A 502 -12.97 20.70 11.08
C GLY A 502 -13.76 20.43 12.38
N ASP A 503 -14.84 19.65 12.36
CA ASP A 503 -15.80 19.58 13.49
C ASP A 503 -15.42 18.60 14.62
N GLU A 504 -14.27 18.74 15.27
CA GLU A 504 -13.93 17.91 16.45
C GLU A 504 -14.06 18.64 17.80
N GLU A 505 -14.59 19.86 17.85
CA GLU A 505 -14.81 20.57 19.13
C GLU A 505 -16.16 20.31 19.82
N ASP A 506 -17.09 19.58 19.17
CA ASP A 506 -18.45 19.33 19.69
C ASP A 506 -18.82 17.84 19.92
N ASP A 507 -17.83 16.97 20.17
CA ASP A 507 -18.12 15.64 20.74
C ASP A 507 -18.07 15.67 22.30
N PRO A 508 -19.21 15.48 23.01
CA PRO A 508 -19.24 15.44 24.47
C PRO A 508 -18.38 14.32 25.08
N LYS A 509 -17.98 13.31 24.29
CA LYS A 509 -17.10 12.22 24.74
C LYS A 509 -15.64 12.66 24.91
N ALA A 510 -15.18 13.69 24.19
CA ALA A 510 -13.82 14.23 24.34
C ALA A 510 -13.66 15.04 25.64
N LYS A 511 -14.70 15.79 26.07
CA LYS A 511 -14.68 16.60 27.30
C LYS A 511 -14.62 15.75 28.59
N ARG A 512 -15.12 14.50 28.60
CA ARG A 512 -14.98 13.59 29.76
C ARG A 512 -13.57 13.03 29.95
N LYS A 513 -12.76 12.91 28.90
CA LYS A 513 -11.37 12.44 29.01
C LYS A 513 -10.38 13.53 29.45
N ALA A 514 -10.65 14.81 29.15
CA ALA A 514 -9.80 15.93 29.58
C ALA A 514 -10.07 16.41 31.03
N GLY A 515 -11.32 16.36 31.50
CA GLY A 515 -11.71 16.90 32.81
C GLY A 515 -11.37 16.02 34.03
N THR A 516 -11.01 14.75 33.85
CA THR A 516 -10.91 13.78 34.97
C THR A 516 -9.47 13.44 35.40
N LYS A 517 -8.43 13.90 34.68
CA LYS A 517 -7.03 13.64 35.04
C LYS A 517 -6.37 14.70 35.94
N ALA A 518 -7.04 15.82 36.24
CA ALA A 518 -6.45 16.94 37.01
C ALA A 518 -6.72 16.89 38.52
N ALA A 519 -7.52 15.95 39.04
CA ALA A 519 -7.87 15.93 40.47
C ALA A 519 -7.91 14.51 41.05
N ARG A 520 -6.73 13.97 41.39
CA ARG A 520 -6.48 13.17 42.62
C ARG A 520 -5.07 12.55 42.57
N LYS A 521 -4.11 13.25 43.19
CA LYS A 521 -2.93 12.60 43.78
C LYS A 521 -2.85 13.06 45.23
N GLY A 522 -3.41 12.26 46.12
CA GLY A 522 -3.39 12.51 47.56
C GLY A 522 -4.06 11.39 48.37
N ALA A 523 -3.23 10.70 49.16
CA ALA A 523 -3.54 9.83 50.29
C ALA A 523 -3.64 8.30 50.08
N ARG A 524 -2.88 7.61 50.94
CA ARG A 524 -2.66 6.16 51.13
C ARG A 524 -3.84 5.47 51.87
N LYS A 525 -4.10 4.18 51.62
CA LYS A 525 -3.88 3.00 52.53
C LYS A 525 -4.74 1.77 52.17
N ARG A 526 -4.05 0.62 52.11
CA ARG A 526 -4.30 -0.73 52.69
C ARG A 526 -5.55 -1.59 52.38
N ASP A 527 -5.19 -2.85 52.08
CA ASP A 527 -5.71 -4.18 52.46
C ASP A 527 -6.89 -4.84 51.69
N GLU A 528 -6.52 -6.02 51.14
CA GLU A 528 -7.17 -7.36 51.15
C GLU A 528 -8.39 -7.73 50.27
N ASP A 529 -8.21 -8.92 49.67
CA ASP A 529 -9.14 -9.99 49.26
C ASP A 529 -9.94 -9.98 47.93
N LEU A 530 -9.69 -11.06 47.18
CA LEU A 530 -10.35 -11.64 45.97
C LEU A 530 -11.72 -12.28 46.33
N PRO A 531 -12.52 -12.90 45.41
CA PRO A 531 -12.50 -12.98 43.93
C PRO A 531 -13.89 -12.72 43.26
N ALA A 532 -13.94 -12.82 41.91
CA ALA A 532 -14.96 -13.51 41.08
C ALA A 532 -15.54 -12.71 39.88
N GLU A 533 -15.19 -13.21 38.70
CA GLU A 533 -16.04 -13.51 37.52
C GLU A 533 -17.00 -12.44 36.96
N ALA A 534 -16.74 -11.99 35.72
CA ALA A 534 -17.52 -12.35 34.52
C ALA A 534 -17.40 -11.30 33.40
N TYR A 535 -17.34 -11.81 32.15
CA TYR A 535 -17.41 -11.16 30.85
C TYR A 535 -16.16 -10.42 30.32
N LEU A 536 -15.43 -11.14 29.47
CA LEU A 536 -14.57 -10.60 28.40
C LEU A 536 -15.50 -10.26 27.23
N ASP A 537 -15.56 -8.99 26.86
CA ASP A 537 -16.11 -8.50 25.60
C ASP A 537 -14.99 -7.71 24.94
N ASP A 538 -14.67 -8.13 23.73
CA ASP A 538 -13.66 -7.58 22.85
C ASP A 538 -14.16 -6.25 22.28
N PRO A 539 -13.33 -5.20 22.26
CA PRO A 539 -13.08 -4.62 20.95
C PRO A 539 -11.62 -4.19 20.76
N ASP A 540 -11.01 -4.80 19.74
CA ASP A 540 -9.95 -4.25 18.89
C ASP A 540 -10.12 -2.74 18.64
N ASP A 541 -9.14 -1.95 19.09
CA ASP A 541 -8.88 -0.60 18.59
C ASP A 541 -7.41 -0.19 18.84
N ILE A 542 -6.63 -0.19 17.75
CA ILE A 542 -5.50 0.70 17.42
C ILE A 542 -4.55 1.05 18.59
N GLY A 543 -3.55 0.18 18.79
CA GLY A 543 -2.39 0.44 19.65
C GLY A 543 -1.40 1.42 19.01
N ALA A 544 -1.62 2.71 19.21
CA ALA A 544 -0.62 3.75 19.01
C ALA A 544 0.02 4.13 20.37
N ASP A 545 1.06 3.40 20.77
CA ASP A 545 1.92 3.82 21.89
C ASP A 545 3.04 4.73 21.37
N ALA A 546 2.70 6.01 21.22
CA ALA A 546 3.67 7.10 21.05
C ALA A 546 3.53 8.08 22.23
N GLU A 547 4.15 7.75 23.37
CA GLU A 547 4.55 8.77 24.35
C GLU A 547 6.02 9.13 24.08
N GLY A 548 6.23 10.14 23.24
CA GLY A 548 7.55 10.67 22.92
C GLY A 548 7.49 12.00 22.15
N GLY A 549 7.56 13.11 22.89
CA GLY A 549 8.03 14.44 22.46
C GLY A 549 7.50 15.02 21.14
N ALA A 550 6.34 15.67 21.19
CA ALA A 550 5.88 16.54 20.09
C ALA A 550 6.78 17.78 19.95
N GLU A 551 7.51 17.88 18.84
CA GLU A 551 7.60 19.19 18.17
C GLU A 551 6.18 19.53 17.70
N GLU A 552 5.68 20.70 18.08
CA GLU A 552 4.33 21.18 17.76
C GLU A 552 4.13 21.30 16.24
N ARG A 553 3.82 20.19 15.56
CA ARG A 553 3.20 20.22 14.25
C ARG A 553 1.78 20.76 14.42
N ARG A 554 1.48 21.89 13.79
CA ARG A 554 0.13 22.43 13.74
C ARG A 554 -0.87 21.35 13.29
N PRO A 555 -2.13 21.37 13.80
CA PRO A 555 -3.15 20.48 13.29
C PRO A 555 -3.35 20.66 11.79
N PRO A 556 -3.69 19.59 11.04
CA PRO A 556 -3.94 19.68 9.60
C PRO A 556 -5.08 20.65 9.31
N LEU A 557 -4.94 21.43 8.24
CA LEU A 557 -5.92 22.44 7.85
C LEU A 557 -7.30 21.81 7.57
N ALA A 558 -8.31 22.42 8.16
CA ALA A 558 -9.70 22.00 8.05
C ALA A 558 -10.43 22.73 6.92
N VAL A 559 -11.27 22.01 6.17
CA VAL A 559 -12.06 22.54 5.05
C VAL A 559 -12.96 23.69 5.50
N LEU A 560 -13.62 23.58 6.65
CA LEU A 560 -14.54 24.61 7.12
C LEU A 560 -13.81 25.90 7.48
N ASP A 561 -12.69 25.79 8.18
CA ASP A 561 -11.84 26.93 8.54
C ASP A 561 -11.25 27.62 7.31
N ILE A 562 -10.74 26.82 6.36
CA ILE A 562 -10.18 27.35 5.11
C ILE A 562 -11.26 27.99 4.24
N ALA A 563 -12.44 27.39 4.14
CA ALA A 563 -13.53 27.97 3.35
C ALA A 563 -13.97 29.34 3.89
N ALA A 564 -14.09 29.47 5.22
CA ALA A 564 -14.39 30.74 5.87
C ALA A 564 -13.27 31.78 5.63
N ALA A 565 -12.02 31.39 5.90
CA ALA A 565 -10.86 32.28 5.72
C ALA A 565 -10.69 32.76 4.27
N LEU A 566 -10.94 31.89 3.29
CA LEU A 566 -10.88 32.24 1.86
C LEU A 566 -12.02 33.17 1.46
N GLY A 567 -13.23 32.92 1.97
CA GLY A 567 -14.42 33.75 1.68
C GLY A 567 -14.33 35.16 2.25
N GLU A 568 -13.75 35.32 3.44
CA GLU A 568 -13.54 36.64 4.07
C GLU A 568 -12.25 37.33 3.61
N GLY A 569 -11.29 36.55 3.10
CA GLY A 569 -9.96 37.04 2.73
C GLY A 569 -9.72 37.04 1.22
N PRO A 570 -8.75 36.25 0.72
CA PRO A 570 -8.22 36.40 -0.64
C PRO A 570 -9.22 36.11 -1.76
N LEU A 571 -10.25 35.28 -1.50
CA LEU A 571 -11.28 34.92 -2.47
C LEU A 571 -12.60 35.65 -2.22
N ALA A 572 -12.58 36.74 -1.45
CA ALA A 572 -13.76 37.56 -1.20
C ALA A 572 -14.44 37.99 -2.52
N GLY A 573 -15.76 37.85 -2.53
CA GLY A 573 -16.63 38.14 -3.68
C GLY A 573 -16.83 36.98 -4.67
N LEU A 574 -16.19 35.83 -4.48
CA LEU A 574 -16.43 34.63 -5.28
C LEU A 574 -17.49 33.72 -4.64
N ARG A 575 -18.17 32.90 -5.46
CA ARG A 575 -19.15 31.91 -4.99
C ARG A 575 -18.43 30.65 -4.54
N ILE A 576 -18.24 30.50 -3.23
CA ILE A 576 -17.53 29.37 -2.62
C ILE A 576 -18.54 28.34 -2.10
N ALA A 577 -18.30 27.06 -2.37
CA ALA A 577 -19.04 25.96 -1.74
C ALA A 577 -18.09 24.98 -1.04
N VAL A 578 -18.61 24.25 -0.07
CA VAL A 578 -17.88 23.26 0.72
C VAL A 578 -18.34 21.85 0.37
N LEU A 579 -17.40 20.91 0.29
CA LEU A 579 -17.70 19.49 0.12
C LEU A 579 -16.82 18.58 0.97
N HIS A 580 -17.42 17.79 1.85
CA HIS A 580 -16.67 16.89 2.73
C HIS A 580 -17.38 15.57 3.01
N GLY A 581 -16.65 14.60 3.57
CA GLY A 581 -17.09 13.21 3.72
C GLY A 581 -18.33 13.04 4.61
N ARG A 582 -18.52 13.92 5.60
CA ARG A 582 -19.66 13.89 6.52
C ARG A 582 -20.99 14.45 5.96
N MET A 583 -21.00 15.09 4.78
CA MET A 583 -22.25 15.58 4.19
C MET A 583 -23.14 14.42 3.74
N ALA A 584 -24.46 14.63 3.79
CA ALA A 584 -25.41 13.65 3.25
C ALA A 584 -25.15 13.42 1.75
N PRO A 585 -25.38 12.21 1.21
CA PRO A 585 -25.17 11.92 -0.21
C PRO A 585 -25.91 12.88 -1.15
N GLU A 586 -27.16 13.23 -0.82
CA GLU A 586 -27.98 14.17 -1.59
C GLU A 586 -27.39 15.59 -1.61
N ASP A 587 -26.88 16.07 -0.48
CA ASP A 587 -26.24 17.40 -0.38
C ASP A 587 -24.93 17.46 -1.18
N LYS A 588 -24.12 16.38 -1.13
CA LYS A 588 -22.90 16.27 -1.92
C LYS A 588 -23.23 16.36 -3.41
N ASP A 589 -24.25 15.63 -3.83
CA ASP A 589 -24.70 15.60 -5.22
C ASP A 589 -25.22 16.98 -5.68
N ASP A 590 -26.00 17.68 -4.84
CA ASP A 590 -26.46 19.04 -5.15
C ASP A 590 -25.29 20.02 -5.32
N VAL A 591 -24.34 20.03 -4.39
CA VAL A 591 -23.15 20.89 -4.48
C VAL A 591 -22.35 20.58 -5.76
N MET A 592 -22.18 19.30 -6.09
CA MET A 592 -21.48 18.90 -7.31
C MET A 592 -22.22 19.28 -8.58
N ARG A 593 -23.56 19.20 -8.58
CA ARG A 593 -24.41 19.64 -9.70
C ARG A 593 -24.26 21.15 -9.92
N ARG A 594 -24.35 21.94 -8.87
CA ARG A 594 -24.18 23.40 -8.91
C ARG A 594 -22.79 23.80 -9.36
N PHE A 595 -21.76 23.08 -8.91
CA PHE A 595 -20.39 23.29 -9.37
C PHE A 595 -20.27 22.94 -10.86
N THR A 596 -20.75 21.79 -11.32
CA THR A 596 -20.72 21.43 -12.76
C THR A 596 -21.46 22.44 -13.64
N ALA A 597 -22.56 23.02 -13.15
CA ALA A 597 -23.35 24.04 -13.84
C ALA A 597 -22.71 25.45 -13.87
N GLY A 598 -21.57 25.66 -13.19
CA GLY A 598 -20.92 26.97 -13.10
C GLY A 598 -21.61 27.94 -12.12
N GLU A 599 -22.44 27.42 -11.21
CA GLU A 599 -23.09 28.22 -10.15
C GLU A 599 -22.17 28.47 -8.95
N VAL A 600 -21.08 27.72 -8.84
CA VAL A 600 -20.04 27.83 -7.81
C VAL A 600 -18.70 28.05 -8.50
N ASP A 601 -17.95 29.06 -8.08
CA ASP A 601 -16.65 29.41 -8.66
C ASP A 601 -15.51 28.57 -8.07
N VAL A 602 -15.56 28.35 -6.74
CA VAL A 602 -14.51 27.66 -6.00
C VAL A 602 -15.11 26.60 -5.10
N LEU A 603 -14.66 25.35 -5.26
CA LEU A 603 -15.05 24.24 -4.41
C LEU A 603 -13.94 23.93 -3.39
N VAL A 604 -14.22 24.15 -2.11
CA VAL A 604 -13.31 23.78 -1.01
C VAL A 604 -13.72 22.41 -0.49
N ALA A 605 -12.84 21.42 -0.64
CA ALA A 605 -13.18 20.04 -0.36
C ALA A 605 -12.10 19.26 0.38
N THR A 606 -12.50 18.15 1.01
CA THR A 606 -11.53 17.13 1.44
C THR A 606 -11.16 16.21 0.27
N THR A 607 -10.42 15.13 0.57
CA THR A 607 -10.13 13.99 -0.33
C THR A 607 -11.36 13.32 -0.98
N VAL A 608 -12.58 13.76 -0.68
CA VAL A 608 -13.79 13.21 -1.32
C VAL A 608 -13.82 13.47 -2.83
N ILE A 609 -13.16 14.53 -3.31
CA ILE A 609 -13.05 14.82 -4.74
C ILE A 609 -11.99 13.97 -5.46
N GLU A 610 -11.22 13.15 -4.73
CA GLU A 610 -10.29 12.17 -5.33
C GLU A 610 -11.03 11.24 -6.30
N VAL A 611 -12.31 11.00 -6.05
CA VAL A 611 -13.15 10.05 -6.80
C VAL A 611 -14.22 10.81 -7.57
N GLY A 612 -14.44 10.41 -8.83
CA GLY A 612 -15.62 10.83 -9.59
C GLY A 612 -15.46 12.04 -10.47
N VAL A 613 -15.53 13.27 -9.98
CA VAL A 613 -16.14 14.34 -10.79
C VAL A 613 -15.28 14.81 -11.98
N ASN A 614 -15.92 14.93 -13.15
CA ASN A 614 -15.39 15.60 -14.35
C ASN A 614 -16.03 16.99 -14.49
N VAL A 615 -15.25 18.06 -14.28
CA VAL A 615 -15.70 19.44 -14.54
C VAL A 615 -14.78 20.04 -15.59
N PRO A 616 -15.18 20.06 -16.88
CA PRO A 616 -14.31 20.51 -17.97
C PRO A 616 -13.80 21.95 -17.79
N ASN A 617 -14.59 22.80 -17.13
CA ASN A 617 -14.29 24.21 -16.89
C ASN A 617 -13.40 24.44 -15.65
N ALA A 618 -13.02 23.39 -14.92
CA ALA A 618 -12.10 23.52 -13.78
C ALA A 618 -10.65 23.53 -14.26
N THR A 619 -9.98 24.68 -14.13
CA THR A 619 -8.60 24.87 -14.61
C THR A 619 -7.58 25.00 -13.49
N ALA A 620 -7.98 25.35 -12.26
CA ALA A 620 -7.06 25.56 -11.15
C ALA A 620 -7.31 24.62 -9.98
N MET A 621 -6.24 24.12 -9.38
CA MET A 621 -6.25 23.29 -8.17
C MET A 621 -5.22 23.78 -7.17
N VAL A 622 -5.63 23.94 -5.91
CA VAL A 622 -4.75 24.22 -4.78
C VAL A 622 -4.90 23.11 -3.75
N ILE A 623 -3.80 22.45 -3.39
CA ILE A 623 -3.79 21.39 -2.36
C ILE A 623 -3.07 21.93 -1.14
N MET A 624 -3.79 22.11 -0.05
CA MET A 624 -3.28 22.60 1.24
C MET A 624 -2.64 21.45 2.03
N ASP A 625 -1.52 21.72 2.72
CA ASP A 625 -0.73 20.70 3.43
C ASP A 625 -0.43 19.47 2.54
N ALA A 626 0.02 19.71 1.30
CA ALA A 626 0.23 18.67 0.29
C ALA A 626 1.20 17.55 0.74
N ASP A 627 2.12 17.84 1.66
CA ASP A 627 3.03 16.86 2.28
C ASP A 627 2.31 15.80 3.13
N ARG A 628 1.02 15.97 3.43
CA ARG A 628 0.22 14.97 4.14
C ARG A 628 -0.50 13.99 3.23
N PHE A 629 -0.48 14.21 1.92
CA PHE A 629 -1.13 13.34 0.93
C PHE A 629 -0.12 12.35 0.34
N GLY A 630 -0.59 11.15 0.01
CA GLY A 630 0.20 10.17 -0.75
C GLY A 630 0.39 10.61 -2.21
N VAL A 631 1.43 10.13 -2.88
CA VAL A 631 1.72 10.48 -4.30
C VAL A 631 0.55 10.12 -5.20
N SER A 632 -0.01 8.92 -5.01
CA SER A 632 -1.19 8.44 -5.73
C SER A 632 -2.41 9.36 -5.58
N GLN A 633 -2.66 9.89 -4.37
CA GLN A 633 -3.75 10.85 -4.12
C GLN A 633 -3.49 12.19 -4.82
N LEU A 634 -2.27 12.73 -4.70
CA LEU A 634 -1.89 13.98 -5.38
C LEU A 634 -2.05 13.86 -6.89
N HIS A 635 -1.71 12.69 -7.46
CA HIS A 635 -1.90 12.40 -8.87
C HIS A 635 -3.37 12.38 -9.27
N GLN A 636 -4.22 11.66 -8.52
CA GLN A 636 -5.66 11.60 -8.76
C GLN A 636 -6.31 12.98 -8.67
N LEU A 637 -5.96 13.77 -7.65
CA LEU A 637 -6.41 15.13 -7.46
C LEU A 637 -5.98 16.00 -8.65
N ARG A 638 -4.68 16.03 -9.00
CA ARG A 638 -4.17 16.76 -10.17
C ARG A 638 -4.96 16.45 -11.44
N GLY A 639 -5.32 15.19 -11.67
CA GLY A 639 -6.12 14.75 -12.81
C GLY A 639 -7.56 15.26 -12.87
N ARG A 640 -8.04 16.00 -11.86
CA ARG A 640 -9.39 16.61 -11.81
C ARG A 640 -9.47 17.98 -12.51
N VAL A 641 -8.35 18.62 -12.81
CA VAL A 641 -8.28 19.88 -13.57
C VAL A 641 -7.70 19.68 -14.97
N GLY A 642 -7.91 20.67 -15.84
CA GLY A 642 -7.38 20.62 -17.21
C GLY A 642 -8.02 19.51 -18.04
N ARG A 643 -9.34 19.34 -17.90
CA ARG A 643 -10.14 18.36 -18.66
C ARG A 643 -10.84 18.95 -19.89
N GLY A 644 -10.96 20.27 -19.95
CA GLY A 644 -11.40 20.99 -21.15
C GLY A 644 -10.24 21.39 -22.06
N SER A 645 -10.50 22.34 -22.97
CA SER A 645 -9.49 22.91 -23.87
C SER A 645 -8.49 23.84 -23.17
N ALA A 646 -8.87 24.41 -22.02
CA ALA A 646 -8.01 25.31 -21.26
C ALA A 646 -6.90 24.56 -20.48
N PRO A 647 -5.68 25.12 -20.38
CA PRO A 647 -4.58 24.51 -19.64
C PRO A 647 -4.88 24.45 -18.14
N GLY A 648 -4.49 23.34 -17.52
CA GLY A 648 -4.65 23.14 -16.08
C GLY A 648 -3.48 23.69 -15.27
N LEU A 649 -3.74 24.08 -14.02
CA LEU A 649 -2.73 24.50 -13.05
C LEU A 649 -2.98 23.79 -11.71
N THR A 650 -1.95 23.15 -11.16
CA THR A 650 -1.99 22.52 -9.84
C THR A 650 -0.91 23.11 -8.95
N LEU A 651 -1.29 23.58 -7.77
CA LEU A 651 -0.43 24.21 -6.78
C LEU A 651 -0.41 23.37 -5.50
N LEU A 652 0.75 22.79 -5.17
CA LEU A 652 0.95 21.95 -4.00
C LEU A 652 1.49 22.81 -2.85
N VAL A 653 0.66 23.19 -1.89
CA VAL A 653 1.07 24.06 -0.78
C VAL A 653 1.67 23.22 0.34
N SER A 654 2.91 23.51 0.74
CA SER A 654 3.58 22.82 1.85
C SER A 654 4.39 23.77 2.72
N GLU A 655 4.48 23.46 4.01
CA GLU A 655 5.34 24.15 4.98
C GLU A 655 6.64 23.39 5.26
N MET A 656 6.86 22.25 4.60
CA MET A 656 8.06 21.44 4.78
C MET A 656 9.30 22.15 4.21
N PRO A 657 10.40 22.24 4.99
CA PRO A 657 11.65 22.82 4.50
C PRO A 657 12.25 22.06 3.31
N GLY A 658 13.03 22.77 2.51
CA GLY A 658 13.90 22.18 1.48
C GLY A 658 14.81 21.06 2.01
N GLY A 659 14.98 20.00 1.24
CA GLY A 659 15.88 18.87 1.57
C GLY A 659 15.31 17.83 2.53
N THR A 660 14.02 17.91 2.87
CA THR A 660 13.30 16.84 3.58
C THR A 660 12.73 15.82 2.58
N SER A 661 12.61 14.55 2.98
CA SER A 661 12.03 13.49 2.13
C SER A 661 10.61 13.84 1.64
N ALA A 662 9.81 14.48 2.49
CA ALA A 662 8.48 14.96 2.12
C ALA A 662 8.52 16.03 1.01
N ARG A 663 9.51 16.93 1.04
CA ARG A 663 9.69 17.98 0.03
C ARG A 663 10.17 17.39 -1.30
N GLU A 664 11.16 16.49 -1.26
CA GLU A 664 11.69 15.78 -2.43
C GLU A 664 10.58 15.00 -3.14
N ARG A 665 9.69 14.35 -2.38
CA ARG A 665 8.50 13.69 -2.92
C ARG A 665 7.58 14.66 -3.66
N LEU A 666 7.26 15.82 -3.07
CA LEU A 666 6.41 16.81 -3.74
C LEU A 666 7.04 17.37 -5.01
N ASP A 667 8.35 17.61 -5.01
CA ASP A 667 9.06 18.06 -6.20
C ASP A 667 9.06 16.98 -7.30
N ALA A 668 9.20 15.71 -6.93
CA ALA A 668 9.04 14.59 -7.86
C ALA A 668 7.63 14.54 -8.46
N VAL A 669 6.58 14.74 -7.66
CA VAL A 669 5.20 14.83 -8.15
C VAL A 669 5.00 16.00 -9.11
N ALA A 670 5.63 17.14 -8.85
CA ALA A 670 5.55 18.32 -9.71
C ALA A 670 6.34 18.17 -11.02
N ALA A 671 7.40 17.36 -11.04
CA ALA A 671 8.31 17.23 -12.17
C ALA A 671 7.79 16.34 -13.31
N THR A 672 6.88 15.40 -13.04
CA THR A 672 6.36 14.48 -14.05
C THR A 672 4.83 14.46 -14.11
N LEU A 673 4.31 14.37 -15.33
CA LEU A 673 2.89 14.12 -15.58
C LEU A 673 2.56 12.64 -15.70
N ASP A 674 3.57 11.79 -15.91
CA ASP A 674 3.42 10.36 -16.13
C ASP A 674 3.02 9.63 -14.84
N GLY A 675 1.83 9.04 -14.84
CA GLY A 675 1.32 8.28 -13.69
C GLY A 675 2.13 7.03 -13.35
N PHE A 676 2.87 6.44 -14.30
CA PHE A 676 3.73 5.27 -14.07
C PHE A 676 5.03 5.65 -13.36
N GLU A 677 5.67 6.75 -13.77
CA GLU A 677 6.85 7.27 -13.06
C GLU A 677 6.48 7.65 -11.62
N LEU A 678 5.31 8.27 -11.42
CA LEU A 678 4.82 8.61 -10.08
C LEU A 678 4.55 7.40 -9.19
N SER A 679 3.96 6.34 -9.73
CA SER A 679 3.71 5.14 -8.92
C SER A 679 4.99 4.39 -8.59
N ARG A 680 5.99 4.39 -9.49
CA ARG A 680 7.32 3.86 -9.19
C ARG A 680 7.98 4.64 -8.04
N ILE A 681 7.88 5.98 -8.07
CA ILE A 681 8.37 6.85 -6.99
C ILE A 681 7.60 6.62 -5.68
N ASP A 682 6.27 6.48 -5.72
CA ASP A 682 5.44 6.17 -4.54
C ASP A 682 5.86 4.82 -3.92
N LEU A 683 6.15 3.83 -4.76
CA LEU A 683 6.56 2.48 -4.34
C LEU A 683 7.99 2.39 -3.84
N GLU A 684 8.93 3.14 -4.42
CA GLU A 684 10.30 3.22 -3.91
C GLU A 684 10.35 3.88 -2.52
N GLN A 685 9.40 4.78 -2.23
CA GLN A 685 9.34 5.52 -0.96
C GLN A 685 8.54 4.80 0.13
N ARG A 686 7.49 4.07 -0.23
CA ARG A 686 6.80 3.17 0.69
C ARG A 686 7.65 1.91 0.84
N ARG A 687 7.93 1.46 2.07
CA ARG A 687 8.48 0.10 2.22
C ARG A 687 7.46 -0.87 1.63
N GLU A 688 7.90 -1.70 0.70
CA GLU A 688 7.06 -2.51 -0.21
C GLU A 688 6.02 -3.41 0.48
N GLY A 689 6.20 -3.71 1.77
CA GLY A 689 5.24 -4.47 2.58
C GLY A 689 3.84 -3.85 2.69
N ASP A 690 3.64 -2.59 2.30
CA ASP A 690 2.35 -1.87 2.37
C ASP A 690 1.49 -2.03 1.09
N VAL A 691 2.04 -2.59 -0.01
CA VAL A 691 1.37 -2.65 -1.32
C VAL A 691 0.82 -4.03 -1.65
N LEU A 692 1.32 -5.08 -0.99
CA LEU A 692 0.92 -6.47 -1.20
C LEU A 692 -0.47 -6.83 -0.61
N GLY A 693 -1.21 -5.85 -0.08
CA GLY A 693 -2.62 -5.98 0.34
C GLY A 693 -2.85 -5.61 1.80
N ASP A 694 -4.13 -5.50 2.17
CA ASP A 694 -4.74 -5.14 3.47
C ASP A 694 -4.33 -6.05 4.68
N ALA A 695 -3.05 -6.34 4.82
CA ALA A 695 -2.46 -6.87 6.04
C ALA A 695 -2.25 -5.68 6.99
N GLN A 696 -3.31 -5.33 7.73
CA GLN A 696 -3.22 -4.40 8.86
C GLN A 696 -1.98 -4.69 9.71
N SER A 697 -0.98 -3.80 9.67
CA SER A 697 0.01 -3.49 10.73
C SER A 697 0.61 -4.64 11.57
N GLY A 698 0.54 -5.91 11.15
CA GLY A 698 0.52 -7.01 12.10
C GLY A 698 1.04 -8.38 11.64
N SER A 699 0.97 -8.75 10.37
CA SER A 699 1.46 -10.07 9.90
C SER A 699 2.44 -9.96 8.73
N ARG A 700 3.23 -11.02 8.52
CA ARG A 700 4.48 -11.02 7.73
C ARG A 700 4.17 -10.80 6.25
N SER A 701 4.79 -9.81 5.61
CA SER A 701 4.95 -9.85 4.15
C SER A 701 5.70 -11.14 3.80
N SER A 702 5.17 -11.92 2.84
CA SER A 702 5.78 -13.18 2.39
C SER A 702 7.13 -12.97 1.69
N LEU A 703 7.40 -11.75 1.21
CA LEU A 703 8.67 -11.33 0.62
C LEU A 703 9.59 -10.78 1.70
N ARG A 704 10.75 -11.41 1.90
CA ARG A 704 11.74 -11.00 2.92
C ARG A 704 12.98 -10.38 2.29
N MET A 705 13.28 -10.72 1.03
CA MET A 705 14.46 -10.23 0.32
C MET A 705 14.15 -9.69 -1.07
N LEU A 706 13.14 -10.22 -1.76
CA LEU A 706 12.73 -9.74 -3.06
C LEU A 706 12.20 -8.31 -2.97
N GLU A 707 12.79 -7.41 -3.75
CA GLU A 707 12.33 -6.04 -3.89
C GLU A 707 11.54 -5.92 -5.19
N VAL A 708 10.20 -5.81 -5.11
CA VAL A 708 9.30 -5.92 -6.27
C VAL A 708 9.64 -4.89 -7.35
N VAL A 709 10.05 -3.67 -6.98
CA VAL A 709 10.39 -2.63 -7.96
C VAL A 709 11.80 -2.83 -8.51
N ARG A 710 12.77 -3.20 -7.67
CA ARG A 710 14.18 -3.29 -8.10
C ARG A 710 14.50 -4.57 -8.85
N ASP A 711 13.76 -5.65 -8.57
CA ASP A 711 14.02 -6.99 -9.09
C ASP A 711 13.08 -7.35 -10.26
N GLU A 712 12.66 -6.37 -11.08
CA GLU A 712 11.72 -6.57 -12.20
C GLU A 712 12.14 -7.70 -13.15
N ASP A 713 13.37 -7.64 -13.67
CA ASP A 713 13.87 -8.61 -14.62
C ASP A 713 13.90 -10.03 -14.04
N LEU A 714 14.18 -10.14 -12.74
CA LEU A 714 14.16 -11.41 -12.01
C LEU A 714 12.73 -11.96 -11.90
N ILE A 715 11.74 -11.11 -11.58
CA ILE A 715 10.32 -11.51 -11.49
C ILE A 715 9.74 -11.87 -12.88
N VAL A 716 10.17 -11.19 -13.94
CA VAL A 716 9.76 -11.54 -15.32
C VAL A 716 10.33 -12.89 -15.72
N ALA A 717 11.63 -13.09 -15.54
CA ALA A 717 12.26 -14.39 -15.79
C ALA A 717 11.63 -15.49 -14.92
N ALA A 718 11.22 -15.14 -13.69
CA ALA A 718 10.54 -16.04 -12.78
C ALA A 718 9.20 -16.55 -13.30
N ARG A 719 8.42 -15.63 -13.83
CA ARG A 719 7.10 -15.90 -14.39
C ARG A 719 7.18 -16.84 -15.58
N GLU A 720 8.13 -16.64 -16.48
CA GLU A 720 8.30 -17.50 -17.67
C GLU A 720 8.56 -18.95 -17.29
N GLU A 721 9.49 -19.16 -16.36
CA GLU A 721 9.85 -20.49 -15.86
C GLU A 721 8.67 -21.14 -15.11
N ALA A 722 8.00 -20.37 -14.24
CA ALA A 722 6.85 -20.85 -13.49
C ALA A 722 5.69 -21.24 -14.41
N SER A 723 5.39 -20.43 -15.43
CA SER A 723 4.39 -20.74 -16.44
C SER A 723 4.71 -22.02 -17.21
N SER A 724 5.98 -22.25 -17.57
CA SER A 724 6.42 -23.48 -18.24
C SER A 724 6.20 -24.73 -17.38
N ILE A 725 6.52 -24.65 -16.09
CA ILE A 725 6.34 -25.78 -15.16
C ILE A 725 4.86 -26.05 -14.92
N VAL A 726 4.06 -25.04 -14.58
CA VAL A 726 2.63 -25.24 -14.29
C VAL A 726 1.84 -25.73 -15.50
N THR A 727 2.32 -25.45 -16.73
CA THR A 727 1.72 -26.00 -17.96
C THR A 727 1.98 -27.51 -18.10
N THR A 728 3.16 -27.99 -17.69
CA THR A 728 3.59 -29.38 -17.86
C THR A 728 3.25 -30.26 -16.65
N ASP A 729 3.52 -29.79 -15.43
CA ASP A 729 3.28 -30.47 -14.15
C ASP A 729 2.51 -29.54 -13.17
N PRO A 730 1.19 -29.41 -13.36
CA PRO A 730 0.39 -28.45 -12.61
C PRO A 730 0.23 -28.77 -11.12
N ASP A 731 0.33 -30.06 -10.76
CA ASP A 731 0.21 -30.55 -9.39
C ASP A 731 1.58 -30.69 -8.71
N LEU A 732 2.65 -30.26 -9.40
CA LEU A 732 4.04 -30.28 -8.92
C LEU A 732 4.43 -31.68 -8.41
N THR A 733 4.01 -32.71 -9.14
CA THR A 733 4.26 -34.12 -8.81
C THR A 733 5.72 -34.50 -9.06
N GLU A 734 6.36 -33.91 -10.07
CA GLU A 734 7.78 -34.06 -10.39
C GLU A 734 8.66 -33.11 -9.56
N HIS A 735 8.05 -32.14 -8.87
CA HIS A 735 8.72 -31.12 -8.05
C HIS A 735 8.23 -31.10 -6.59
N PRO A 736 8.49 -32.15 -5.79
CA PRO A 736 7.95 -32.28 -4.44
C PRO A 736 8.45 -31.20 -3.47
N ASP A 737 9.70 -30.75 -3.59
CA ASP A 737 10.27 -29.69 -2.75
C ASP A 737 9.64 -28.33 -3.05
N LEU A 738 9.43 -28.02 -4.33
CA LEU A 738 8.71 -26.82 -4.76
C LEU A 738 7.26 -26.83 -4.26
N ARG A 739 6.59 -27.99 -4.34
CA ARG A 739 5.24 -28.18 -3.80
C ARG A 739 5.19 -27.95 -2.29
N SER A 740 6.20 -28.43 -1.55
CA SER A 740 6.30 -28.22 -0.11
C SER A 740 6.53 -26.73 0.24
N ALA A 741 7.39 -26.04 -0.52
CA ALA A 741 7.62 -24.61 -0.34
C ALA A 741 6.37 -23.78 -0.65
N LEU A 742 5.63 -24.15 -1.69
CA LEU A 742 4.36 -23.52 -2.02
C LEU A 742 3.29 -23.72 -0.93
N ALA A 743 3.19 -24.93 -0.37
CA ALA A 743 2.22 -25.22 0.68
C ALA A 743 2.43 -24.36 1.93
N SER A 744 3.68 -24.08 2.32
CA SER A 744 3.95 -23.22 3.47
C SER A 744 3.47 -21.78 3.26
N ILE A 745 3.58 -21.24 2.03
CA ILE A 745 3.10 -19.89 1.71
C ILE A 745 1.56 -19.85 1.73
N LEU A 746 0.91 -20.85 1.15
CA LEU A 746 -0.56 -20.92 1.08
C LEU A 746 -1.21 -21.16 2.45
N ASP A 747 -0.53 -21.90 3.34
CA ASP A 747 -1.01 -22.14 4.70
C ASP A 747 -0.91 -20.85 5.55
N ASP A 748 0.12 -20.04 5.35
CA ASP A 748 0.23 -18.70 5.96
C ASP A 748 -0.92 -17.79 5.49
N GLU A 749 -1.23 -17.76 4.19
CA GLU A 749 -2.38 -17.01 3.64
C GLU A 749 -3.74 -17.53 4.16
N ARG A 750 -3.89 -18.85 4.33
CA ARG A 750 -5.13 -19.47 4.84
C ARG A 750 -5.33 -19.28 6.34
N ALA A 751 -4.27 -19.30 7.13
CA ALA A 751 -4.33 -19.01 8.55
C ALA A 751 -4.83 -17.57 8.78
N GLU A 752 -4.37 -16.62 7.95
CA GLU A 752 -4.86 -15.24 7.97
C GLU A 752 -6.32 -15.10 7.55
N TYR A 753 -6.84 -16.01 6.71
CA TYR A 753 -8.25 -16.05 6.31
C TYR A 753 -9.16 -16.58 7.43
N LEU A 754 -8.68 -17.52 8.25
CA LEU A 754 -9.45 -18.11 9.35
C LEU A 754 -9.51 -17.21 10.59
N ASP A 755 -8.47 -16.43 10.87
CA ASP A 755 -8.43 -15.48 12.00
C ASP A 755 -9.36 -14.27 11.81
N LYS A 756 -9.94 -14.08 10.62
CA LYS A 756 -10.89 -13.00 10.28
C LYS A 756 -12.35 -13.47 10.13
N GLY A 757 -12.63 -14.75 10.37
CA GLY A 757 -13.95 -15.39 10.20
C GLY A 757 -14.87 -15.29 11.39
#